data_AF-A0A948RXC1-F1
#
_entry.id   AF-A0A948RXC1-F1
#
_cell.length_a   1.000
_cell.length_b   1.000
_cell.length_c   1.000
_cell.angle_alpha   90.00
_cell.angle_beta   90.00
_cell.angle_gamma   90.00
#
_symmetry.space_group_name_H-M   'P 1'
#
loop_
_entity.id
_entity.type
_entity.pdbx_description
1 polymer ?
#
loop_
_entity_poly.entity_id
_entity_poly.type
_entity_poly.pdbx_seq_one_letter_code
_entity_poly.pdbx_strand_id
1 'polypeptide(L)'
;MKRMLILLAAIAIFAIISPVIVLGECCTANDNGSGTIDYPPDCPFDGALPMMIIDGLPPGSTMELSGPIQNFYNVQNFPGGTLGGEICTFNAEIEWDLVGTGDLIGYHRNITLPLEGEIHIGPRNPGDPVQSFDQDMFRLSGQLFGDPDFDQLFLIAGTDYGLPGPGHATLTQLPSGDFAIDSFFDITYRIDFAGAPGSPLDGLSGSTTHSVRRQTEQTFNIDWCRLQWPRTIEELPGAIVTTYGHLYIGGLTDQTTGTDPHPNVLAQAGYGPNGSDPAGGGWTWIDAVPNPFWNDSGEPNNDEYMADLITPGPGAYDFCYRFSGNCGGFWTYGDLDNGSGDGYQPENAGQMTVISNLCCQAPDNGAGTVDFPPDCPFDGPDPMLIINGLPAGATLEFDGPFENFINVVNTPGGALGGEICTFNAEFSWAVSGTGALAGYTRLIYMPLEGEIHIGPRTLGDPLQAFPARIESLTGDLFGDPDFCTLGVRAGNSFGLPSPGYVTLTELPSGDFAVDSFFDITYEIDFEGCPGSPLDDYAGLTTGTVRRFTCNTYDVAWGKLQWPLTIDGSPGEIETVYGHVFIDGVTTRSTGTDPIPGIVRAQVGYGADGSDPSAGGWTWFEGEANPGWNDGGEPNNDEYQAELILPPLPGDYDFCYRYSGDGGLTWLYADDGGGGSADGYQPENAGQMTVQEEICCIAPDNGAGTIDFPPDCPYLGPDPMMIISGLPAGTTIELAGPMENFFNVVNIPGGTLGGEICTFNAQLTWDLTGTGSLAGFTRHIIMPVEGEIHIGPRTSGDPVQLFPADLFRLTGQVFGDPDFDLLQLTAGTDYGLPSPGHTTLSRLDDGNFAVDSFFDITYQIDFAGAPGSMLDGLSGSTIGTVFRETCPAATEVPDTPADSEIITKLFLAPNRPNPFGQSTRIEYAIPADASGGLVSLRVYDAGGRLIRTLVDTPQPAGFHNTSWDGRDRSGKPVGGGIYFYQLTVGNKKLSGRMVMLK
;
A
#
# COMPACT_ATOMS: atom_id res chain seq x y z
N MET A 1 35.02 -4.81 -23.25
CA MET A 1 36.22 -5.66 -23.01
C MET A 1 36.53 -5.56 -21.52
N LYS A 2 36.76 -6.59 -20.69
CA LYS A 2 37.27 -7.97 -20.85
C LYS A 2 36.14 -9.01 -21.16
N ARG A 3 35.97 -9.49 -22.41
CA ARG A 3 34.77 -10.30 -22.85
C ARG A 3 33.43 -9.65 -22.45
N MET A 4 33.20 -8.40 -22.90
CA MET A 4 32.13 -7.42 -22.55
C MET A 4 31.54 -7.34 -21.12
N LEU A 5 32.03 -8.14 -20.19
CA LEU A 5 31.83 -8.13 -18.73
C LEU A 5 30.38 -8.26 -18.26
N ILE A 6 29.62 -9.29 -18.61
CA ILE A 6 29.97 -10.50 -19.39
C ILE A 6 28.95 -10.65 -20.54
N LEU A 7 27.67 -10.90 -20.22
CA LEU A 7 26.53 -10.82 -21.16
C LEU A 7 25.16 -10.62 -20.44
N LEU A 8 24.72 -9.41 -20.05
CA LEU A 8 25.48 -8.38 -19.34
C LEU A 8 26.12 -8.91 -18.03
N ALA A 9 25.59 -9.95 -17.38
CA ALA A 9 26.31 -10.75 -16.37
C ALA A 9 26.64 -12.18 -16.85
N ALA A 10 26.13 -12.56 -18.04
CA ALA A 10 25.94 -13.93 -18.52
C ALA A 10 25.08 -14.71 -17.52
N ILE A 11 23.77 -14.69 -17.78
CA ILE A 11 22.74 -14.99 -16.78
C ILE A 11 22.81 -13.98 -15.63
N ALA A 12 22.03 -12.91 -15.72
CA ALA A 12 21.72 -12.14 -14.52
C ALA A 12 20.66 -12.90 -13.72
N ILE A 13 21.13 -13.93 -13.01
CA ILE A 13 20.46 -14.50 -11.83
C ILE A 13 18.97 -14.88 -12.13
N PHE A 14 18.76 -15.56 -13.28
CA PHE A 14 17.57 -16.40 -13.53
C PHE A 14 17.53 -17.62 -12.58
N ALA A 15 18.57 -17.82 -11.76
CA ALA A 15 18.59 -18.66 -10.57
C ALA A 15 18.52 -17.69 -9.38
N ILE A 16 17.71 -17.86 -8.35
CA ILE A 16 17.31 -19.12 -7.72
C ILE A 16 15.84 -19.03 -7.27
N ILE A 17 15.09 -20.13 -7.40
CA ILE A 17 13.77 -20.27 -6.76
C ILE A 17 14.01 -20.33 -5.24
N SER A 18 13.44 -19.42 -4.46
CA SER A 18 13.43 -19.57 -3.00
C SER A 18 12.37 -20.61 -2.62
N PRO A 19 12.73 -21.77 -2.03
CA PRO A 19 11.77 -22.84 -1.73
C PRO A 19 11.02 -22.56 -0.43
N VAL A 20 10.37 -21.39 -0.33
CA VAL A 20 9.46 -21.09 0.78
C VAL A 20 8.09 -21.66 0.43
N ILE A 21 7.69 -22.71 1.13
CA ILE A 21 6.31 -23.20 1.12
C ILE A 21 5.46 -22.19 1.88
N VAL A 22 5.04 -21.11 1.21
CA VAL A 22 3.91 -20.30 1.66
C VAL A 22 2.66 -21.00 1.15
N LEU A 23 1.87 -21.59 2.06
CA LEU A 23 0.51 -22.03 1.75
C LEU A 23 -0.43 -20.81 1.76
N GLY A 24 -0.17 -19.87 0.85
CA GLY A 24 -1.17 -18.93 0.33
C GLY A 24 -2.02 -19.67 -0.70
N GLU A 25 -3.30 -19.33 -0.80
CA GLU A 25 -4.26 -20.24 -1.42
C GLU A 25 -4.06 -20.40 -2.94
N CYS A 26 -3.94 -21.66 -3.39
CA CYS A 26 -3.88 -21.96 -4.81
C CYS A 26 -5.21 -21.59 -5.49
N CYS A 27 -5.17 -20.65 -6.43
CA CYS A 27 -6.28 -20.41 -7.34
C CYS A 27 -6.68 -21.71 -8.03
N THR A 28 -7.87 -22.24 -7.73
CA THR A 28 -8.34 -23.55 -8.21
C THR A 28 -9.62 -23.40 -9.05
N ALA A 29 -9.44 -23.10 -10.33
CA ALA A 29 -10.55 -23.02 -11.28
C ALA A 29 -10.94 -24.42 -11.79
N ASN A 30 -12.25 -24.69 -11.87
CA ASN A 30 -12.78 -25.95 -12.38
C ASN A 30 -13.00 -25.89 -13.90
N ASP A 31 -12.80 -27.02 -14.56
CA ASP A 31 -13.02 -27.19 -16.01
C ASP A 31 -14.45 -26.86 -16.46
N ASN A 32 -14.56 -26.07 -17.53
CA ASN A 32 -15.82 -25.73 -18.20
C ASN A 32 -16.11 -26.63 -19.43
N GLY A 33 -15.15 -27.46 -19.86
CA GLY A 33 -15.28 -28.39 -20.98
C GLY A 33 -15.08 -27.79 -22.38
N SER A 34 -14.60 -26.54 -22.49
CA SER A 34 -14.34 -25.86 -23.77
C SER A 34 -12.87 -25.93 -24.22
N GLY A 35 -11.96 -26.30 -23.33
CA GLY A 35 -10.50 -26.27 -23.59
C GLY A 35 -9.80 -24.98 -23.15
N THR A 36 -10.42 -24.16 -22.31
CA THR A 36 -9.79 -23.04 -21.59
C THR A 36 -10.20 -23.08 -20.12
N ILE A 37 -9.36 -22.48 -19.27
CA ILE A 37 -9.61 -22.24 -17.85
C ILE A 37 -9.49 -20.73 -17.63
N ASP A 38 -10.49 -20.14 -16.99
CA ASP A 38 -10.57 -18.70 -16.75
C ASP A 38 -10.32 -18.42 -15.26
N TYR A 39 -9.47 -17.45 -14.94
CA TYR A 39 -9.11 -17.02 -13.58
C TYR A 39 -9.46 -15.52 -13.37
N PRO A 40 -9.56 -15.02 -12.13
CA PRO A 40 -9.78 -13.60 -11.84
C PRO A 40 -8.66 -12.70 -12.40
N PRO A 41 -8.91 -11.39 -12.62
CA PRO A 41 -7.93 -10.50 -13.27
C PRO A 41 -6.78 -10.07 -12.36
N ASP A 42 -6.87 -10.39 -11.07
CA ASP A 42 -6.14 -9.71 -9.98
C ASP A 42 -5.17 -10.70 -9.30
N CYS A 43 -4.93 -11.83 -9.96
CA CYS A 43 -3.87 -12.79 -9.63
C CYS A 43 -2.51 -12.07 -9.77
N PRO A 44 -1.74 -11.89 -8.68
CA PRO A 44 -0.66 -10.92 -8.66
C PRO A 44 0.49 -11.31 -9.59
N PHE A 45 1.00 -10.33 -10.34
CA PHE A 45 2.24 -10.42 -11.12
C PHE A 45 3.48 -10.40 -10.21
N ASP A 46 3.66 -11.44 -9.39
CA ASP A 46 4.92 -11.68 -8.70
C ASP A 46 6.04 -11.99 -9.72
N GLY A 47 7.17 -11.28 -9.62
CA GLY A 47 8.37 -11.51 -10.41
C GLY A 47 8.99 -12.91 -10.23
N ALA A 48 8.54 -13.66 -9.21
CA ALA A 48 8.95 -15.04 -8.95
C ALA A 48 8.22 -16.12 -9.79
N LEU A 49 7.13 -15.79 -10.51
CA LEU A 49 6.28 -16.81 -11.14
C LEU A 49 7.04 -17.75 -12.11
N PRO A 50 6.81 -19.07 -12.02
CA PRO A 50 7.43 -20.05 -12.91
C PRO A 50 6.83 -19.98 -14.32
N MET A 51 7.56 -20.51 -15.31
CA MET A 51 6.96 -20.74 -16.62
C MET A 51 5.93 -21.87 -16.52
N MET A 52 4.90 -21.90 -17.37
CA MET A 52 3.84 -22.91 -17.27
C MET A 52 3.53 -23.60 -18.60
N ILE A 53 3.15 -24.87 -18.49
CA ILE A 53 2.36 -25.60 -19.48
C ILE A 53 0.95 -25.72 -18.91
N ILE A 54 -0.05 -25.35 -19.70
CA ILE A 54 -1.48 -25.39 -19.32
C ILE A 54 -2.30 -26.07 -20.43
N ASP A 55 -2.11 -25.65 -21.69
CA ASP A 55 -2.72 -26.35 -22.83
C ASP A 55 -2.24 -27.80 -22.92
N GLY A 56 -3.13 -28.72 -23.31
CA GLY A 56 -2.83 -30.13 -23.52
C GLY A 56 -2.72 -31.02 -22.27
N LEU A 57 -2.91 -30.48 -21.06
CA LEU A 57 -2.91 -31.22 -19.79
C LEU A 57 -4.34 -31.66 -19.36
N PRO A 58 -4.50 -32.50 -18.32
CA PRO A 58 -5.81 -32.83 -17.79
C PRO A 58 -6.48 -31.58 -17.19
N PRO A 59 -7.81 -31.42 -17.29
CA PRO A 59 -8.43 -30.16 -16.91
C PRO A 59 -8.28 -29.85 -15.41
N GLY A 60 -8.06 -28.57 -15.08
CA GLY A 60 -7.71 -28.15 -13.71
C GLY A 60 -6.27 -28.50 -13.28
N SER A 61 -5.41 -28.94 -14.22
CA SER A 61 -4.00 -29.27 -13.96
C SER A 61 -3.08 -28.35 -14.75
N THR A 62 -2.10 -27.75 -14.08
CA THR A 62 -0.96 -27.07 -14.70
C THR A 62 0.30 -27.91 -14.51
N MET A 63 1.34 -27.58 -15.28
CA MET A 63 2.71 -27.98 -14.98
C MET A 63 3.57 -26.73 -14.96
N GLU A 64 4.07 -26.40 -13.77
CA GLU A 64 5.00 -25.30 -13.54
C GLU A 64 6.42 -25.76 -13.90
N LEU A 65 7.22 -24.87 -14.48
CA LEU A 65 8.59 -25.08 -14.94
C LEU A 65 9.45 -23.93 -14.41
N SER A 66 10.19 -24.22 -13.34
CA SER A 66 10.89 -23.23 -12.55
C SER A 66 12.41 -23.43 -12.64
N GLY A 67 13.20 -22.36 -12.70
CA GLY A 67 14.66 -22.46 -12.62
C GLY A 67 15.45 -21.88 -13.81
N PRO A 68 16.79 -21.96 -13.74
CA PRO A 68 17.66 -21.04 -14.46
C PRO A 68 18.13 -21.51 -15.82
N ILE A 69 18.14 -20.59 -16.80
CA ILE A 69 19.18 -20.66 -17.82
C ILE A 69 20.53 -20.46 -17.13
N GLN A 70 21.53 -21.27 -17.45
CA GLN A 70 22.88 -21.26 -16.89
C GLN A 70 23.89 -21.82 -17.92
N ASN A 71 25.13 -22.07 -17.49
CA ASN A 71 26.19 -22.72 -18.28
C ASN A 71 26.42 -22.09 -19.67
N PHE A 72 26.57 -20.77 -19.78
CA PHE A 72 26.78 -20.12 -21.10
C PHE A 72 28.14 -20.45 -21.73
N TYR A 73 28.12 -20.94 -22.98
CA TYR A 73 29.32 -21.24 -23.78
C TYR A 73 29.19 -20.76 -25.24
N ASN A 74 30.25 -20.92 -26.03
CA ASN A 74 30.39 -20.49 -27.45
C ASN A 74 30.16 -19.00 -27.77
N VAL A 75 29.92 -18.14 -26.75
CA VAL A 75 29.61 -16.71 -26.88
C VAL A 75 30.54 -15.97 -27.86
N GLN A 76 29.95 -15.34 -28.88
CA GLN A 76 30.64 -14.60 -29.94
C GLN A 76 29.88 -13.31 -30.30
N ASN A 77 30.63 -12.21 -30.49
CA ASN A 77 30.09 -10.91 -30.91
C ASN A 77 30.55 -10.57 -32.34
N PHE A 78 29.64 -9.99 -33.13
CA PHE A 78 29.90 -9.49 -34.49
C PHE A 78 29.24 -8.11 -34.67
N PRO A 79 29.83 -7.15 -35.41
CA PRO A 79 29.15 -5.88 -35.71
C PRO A 79 27.91 -6.10 -36.59
N GLY A 80 26.76 -5.51 -36.24
CA GLY A 80 25.50 -5.67 -36.98
C GLY A 80 24.25 -5.69 -36.08
N GLY A 81 23.22 -6.42 -36.51
CA GLY A 81 21.95 -6.60 -35.81
C GLY A 81 20.86 -5.60 -36.23
N THR A 82 19.60 -5.88 -35.84
CA THR A 82 18.44 -5.01 -36.12
C THR A 82 18.63 -3.61 -35.53
N LEU A 83 19.25 -3.53 -34.34
CA LEU A 83 19.57 -2.29 -33.62
C LEU A 83 20.88 -1.62 -34.07
N GLY A 84 21.60 -2.20 -35.04
CA GLY A 84 22.73 -1.57 -35.72
C GLY A 84 24.06 -1.46 -34.96
N GLY A 85 24.16 -1.98 -33.74
CA GLY A 85 25.41 -2.06 -32.97
C GLY A 85 26.14 -3.39 -33.14
N GLU A 86 25.78 -4.36 -32.30
CA GLU A 86 26.38 -5.71 -32.28
C GLU A 86 25.33 -6.82 -32.26
N ILE A 87 25.64 -7.94 -32.92
CA ILE A 87 25.00 -9.25 -32.75
C ILE A 87 25.82 -10.03 -31.73
N CYS A 88 25.18 -10.69 -30.76
CA CYS A 88 25.80 -11.64 -29.85
C CYS A 88 25.09 -13.01 -29.93
N THR A 89 25.83 -14.06 -30.31
CA THR A 89 25.33 -15.44 -30.38
C THR A 89 25.92 -16.28 -29.24
N PHE A 90 25.12 -17.13 -28.59
CA PHE A 90 25.52 -17.97 -27.46
C PHE A 90 24.85 -19.35 -27.46
N ASN A 91 25.43 -20.29 -26.70
CA ASN A 91 24.76 -21.51 -26.25
C ASN A 91 24.65 -21.50 -24.72
N ALA A 92 23.66 -22.20 -24.18
CA ALA A 92 23.39 -22.30 -22.75
C ALA A 92 22.64 -23.61 -22.42
N GLU A 93 22.29 -23.82 -21.16
CA GLU A 93 21.41 -24.90 -20.69
C GLU A 93 20.40 -24.29 -19.71
N ILE A 94 19.12 -24.64 -19.76
CA ILE A 94 18.15 -24.30 -18.71
C ILE A 94 17.84 -25.54 -17.87
N GLU A 95 17.99 -25.42 -16.55
CA GLU A 95 17.49 -26.42 -15.61
C GLU A 95 16.10 -26.02 -15.14
N TRP A 96 15.12 -26.87 -15.43
CA TRP A 96 13.76 -26.78 -14.94
C TRP A 96 13.54 -27.79 -13.83
N ASP A 97 13.02 -27.36 -12.69
CA ASP A 97 12.20 -28.19 -11.83
C ASP A 97 10.74 -28.07 -12.28
N LEU A 98 10.15 -29.21 -12.65
CA LEU A 98 8.78 -29.33 -13.14
C LEU A 98 7.87 -29.89 -12.04
N VAL A 99 6.85 -29.11 -11.66
CA VAL A 99 5.87 -29.46 -10.62
C VAL A 99 4.48 -29.56 -11.25
N GLY A 100 3.77 -30.67 -11.01
CA GLY A 100 2.41 -30.87 -11.49
C GLY A 100 1.36 -30.51 -10.44
N THR A 101 0.31 -29.79 -10.87
CA THR A 101 -0.88 -29.46 -10.06
C THR A 101 -2.11 -30.25 -10.55
N GLY A 102 -3.28 -30.09 -9.91
CA GLY A 102 -4.51 -30.80 -10.31
C GLY A 102 -4.39 -32.33 -10.27
N ASP A 103 -4.78 -33.00 -11.36
CA ASP A 103 -4.61 -34.46 -11.54
C ASP A 103 -3.13 -34.89 -11.64
N LEU A 104 -2.20 -33.95 -11.79
CA LEU A 104 -0.75 -34.18 -11.79
C LEU A 104 -0.09 -33.95 -10.42
N ILE A 105 -0.86 -33.73 -9.34
CA ILE A 105 -0.32 -33.58 -7.98
C ILE A 105 0.60 -34.77 -7.61
N GLY A 106 1.84 -34.46 -7.28
CA GLY A 106 2.89 -35.45 -6.97
C GLY A 106 3.76 -35.84 -8.17
N TYR A 107 3.51 -35.29 -9.36
CA TYR A 107 4.51 -35.24 -10.43
C TYR A 107 5.53 -34.14 -10.09
N HIS A 108 6.80 -34.53 -9.94
CA HIS A 108 7.91 -33.64 -9.58
C HIS A 108 9.18 -34.13 -10.29
N ARG A 109 9.87 -33.24 -11.03
CA ARG A 109 10.92 -33.67 -11.97
C ARG A 109 11.88 -32.58 -12.43
N ASN A 110 13.18 -32.79 -12.23
CA ASN A 110 14.22 -31.93 -12.80
C ASN A 110 14.60 -32.33 -14.24
N ILE A 111 14.73 -31.35 -15.13
CA ILE A 111 15.11 -31.48 -16.55
C ILE A 111 16.20 -30.46 -16.89
N THR A 112 17.21 -30.86 -17.67
CA THR A 112 18.18 -29.95 -18.30
C THR A 112 17.91 -29.85 -19.80
N LEU A 113 17.55 -28.67 -20.30
CA LEU A 113 17.24 -28.40 -21.71
C LEU A 113 18.34 -27.52 -22.35
N PRO A 114 19.06 -27.99 -23.39
CA PRO A 114 20.10 -27.19 -24.04
C PRO A 114 19.50 -26.08 -24.92
N LEU A 115 20.05 -24.87 -24.85
CA LEU A 115 19.61 -23.68 -25.59
C LEU A 115 20.66 -23.15 -26.58
N GLU A 116 20.17 -22.56 -27.68
CA GLU A 116 20.89 -21.70 -28.62
C GLU A 116 20.18 -20.34 -28.68
N GLY A 117 20.94 -19.24 -28.63
CA GLY A 117 20.37 -17.88 -28.63
C GLY A 117 21.22 -16.82 -29.33
N GLU A 118 20.55 -15.74 -29.74
CA GLU A 118 21.07 -14.60 -30.48
C GLU A 118 20.38 -13.31 -30.02
N ILE A 119 21.17 -12.30 -29.66
CA ILE A 119 20.72 -10.99 -29.16
C ILE A 119 21.27 -9.90 -30.08
N HIS A 120 20.44 -8.91 -30.40
CA HIS A 120 20.86 -7.68 -31.05
C HIS A 120 21.01 -6.54 -30.02
N ILE A 121 22.02 -5.70 -30.20
CA ILE A 121 22.43 -4.66 -29.25
C ILE A 121 22.61 -3.34 -30.00
N GLY A 122 22.13 -2.24 -29.44
CA GLY A 122 22.29 -0.89 -29.98
C GLY A 122 23.72 -0.36 -30.05
N PRO A 123 23.96 0.76 -30.74
CA PRO A 123 25.25 1.46 -30.76
C PRO A 123 25.58 2.05 -29.38
N ARG A 124 26.89 2.25 -29.12
CA ARG A 124 27.41 2.65 -27.79
C ARG A 124 28.51 3.71 -27.93
N ASN A 125 28.68 4.56 -26.92
CA ASN A 125 29.69 5.63 -26.88
C ASN A 125 30.92 5.23 -26.05
N PRO A 126 32.05 4.80 -26.66
CA PRO A 126 33.15 4.21 -25.90
C PRO A 126 34.01 5.30 -25.24
N GLY A 127 33.79 5.54 -23.95
CA GLY A 127 34.52 6.52 -23.15
C GLY A 127 33.65 7.37 -22.23
N ASP A 128 32.33 7.33 -22.41
CA ASP A 128 31.38 8.02 -21.54
C ASP A 128 31.21 7.24 -20.22
N PRO A 129 31.13 7.92 -19.06
CA PRO A 129 31.00 7.27 -17.75
C PRO A 129 29.59 6.72 -17.49
N VAL A 130 28.60 7.07 -18.30
CA VAL A 130 27.28 6.41 -18.35
C VAL A 130 26.95 6.16 -19.82
N GLN A 131 26.47 4.95 -20.16
CA GLN A 131 26.12 4.54 -21.53
C GLN A 131 24.82 3.74 -21.50
N SER A 132 23.72 4.29 -22.04
CA SER A 132 22.43 3.59 -22.19
C SER A 132 22.15 3.23 -23.65
N PHE A 133 21.59 2.04 -23.90
CA PHE A 133 21.32 1.51 -25.24
C PHE A 133 20.32 0.35 -25.23
N ASP A 134 19.53 0.25 -26.31
CA ASP A 134 18.52 -0.79 -26.51
C ASP A 134 19.12 -2.18 -26.75
N GLN A 135 18.34 -3.23 -26.46
CA GLN A 135 18.62 -4.63 -26.77
C GLN A 135 17.35 -5.32 -27.32
N ASP A 136 17.54 -6.44 -28.03
CA ASP A 136 16.46 -7.26 -28.59
C ASP A 136 16.87 -8.73 -28.52
N MET A 137 16.07 -9.55 -27.83
CA MET A 137 16.19 -11.00 -27.85
C MET A 137 15.71 -11.49 -29.20
N PHE A 138 16.62 -11.48 -30.18
CA PHE A 138 16.29 -11.80 -31.56
C PHE A 138 15.88 -13.26 -31.73
N ARG A 139 16.57 -14.19 -31.06
CA ARG A 139 16.24 -15.62 -31.14
C ARG A 139 16.70 -16.35 -29.87
N LEU A 140 15.85 -17.20 -29.31
CA LEU A 140 16.21 -18.16 -28.26
C LEU A 140 15.44 -19.45 -28.49
N SER A 141 16.10 -20.61 -28.45
CA SER A 141 15.41 -21.90 -28.63
C SER A 141 16.16 -23.08 -28.03
N GLY A 142 15.41 -24.09 -27.57
CA GLY A 142 15.95 -25.35 -27.04
C GLY A 142 15.01 -26.53 -27.24
N GLN A 143 15.55 -27.75 -27.31
CA GLN A 143 14.76 -28.96 -27.54
C GLN A 143 15.30 -30.19 -26.79
N LEU A 144 14.40 -30.92 -26.15
CA LEU A 144 14.63 -32.21 -25.51
C LEU A 144 14.03 -33.34 -26.37
N PHE A 145 14.68 -34.50 -26.38
CA PHE A 145 14.27 -35.68 -27.15
C PHE A 145 14.55 -36.98 -26.38
N GLY A 146 13.62 -37.93 -26.48
CA GLY A 146 13.83 -39.30 -25.96
C GLY A 146 13.95 -39.35 -24.43
N ASP A 147 13.25 -38.44 -23.76
CA ASP A 147 13.18 -38.35 -22.31
C ASP A 147 12.13 -39.36 -21.78
N PRO A 148 12.29 -39.94 -20.57
CA PRO A 148 11.35 -40.91 -20.01
C PRO A 148 9.89 -40.44 -19.89
N ASP A 149 9.64 -39.13 -19.80
CA ASP A 149 8.30 -38.57 -19.62
C ASP A 149 7.85 -37.70 -20.80
N PHE A 150 8.78 -37.18 -21.61
CA PHE A 150 8.51 -36.38 -22.81
C PHE A 150 9.09 -37.01 -24.11
N ASP A 151 8.22 -37.31 -25.07
CA ASP A 151 8.61 -37.64 -26.45
C ASP A 151 9.18 -36.40 -27.15
N GLN A 152 8.63 -35.22 -26.83
CA GLN A 152 9.15 -33.89 -27.20
C GLN A 152 8.88 -32.87 -26.08
N LEU A 153 9.87 -32.01 -25.82
CA LEU A 153 9.70 -30.74 -25.10
C LEU A 153 10.55 -29.68 -25.81
N PHE A 154 9.95 -28.55 -26.17
CA PHE A 154 10.54 -27.56 -27.08
C PHE A 154 10.20 -26.14 -26.62
N LEU A 155 11.20 -25.26 -26.60
CA LEU A 155 11.10 -23.85 -26.21
C LEU A 155 11.53 -22.96 -27.38
N ILE A 156 10.77 -21.90 -27.66
CA ILE A 156 11.16 -20.78 -28.53
C ILE A 156 10.81 -19.43 -27.89
N ALA A 157 11.63 -18.41 -28.12
CA ALA A 157 11.37 -17.03 -27.73
C ALA A 157 12.12 -16.05 -28.66
N GLY A 158 11.63 -14.81 -28.76
CA GLY A 158 12.31 -13.75 -29.50
C GLY A 158 11.80 -13.47 -30.93
N THR A 159 12.27 -12.35 -31.48
CA THR A 159 11.61 -11.65 -32.60
C THR A 159 11.74 -12.34 -33.97
N ASP A 160 12.77 -13.17 -34.20
CA ASP A 160 12.90 -14.05 -35.38
C ASP A 160 11.79 -15.13 -35.44
N TYR A 161 11.23 -15.49 -34.29
CA TYR A 161 10.05 -16.37 -34.18
C TYR A 161 8.71 -15.60 -34.15
N GLY A 162 8.74 -14.26 -34.27
CA GLY A 162 7.56 -13.40 -34.18
C GLY A 162 7.04 -13.17 -32.77
N LEU A 163 7.84 -13.45 -31.73
CA LEU A 163 7.50 -13.25 -30.33
C LEU A 163 8.24 -12.01 -29.79
N PRO A 164 7.60 -11.07 -29.08
CA PRO A 164 8.29 -9.92 -28.51
C PRO A 164 9.45 -10.32 -27.58
N GLY A 165 10.58 -9.64 -27.74
CA GLY A 165 11.77 -9.80 -26.90
C GLY A 165 12.53 -8.50 -26.59
N PRO A 166 11.88 -7.32 -26.47
CA PRO A 166 12.59 -6.05 -26.29
C PRO A 166 13.37 -6.03 -24.98
N GLY A 167 14.44 -5.23 -24.95
CA GLY A 167 15.25 -5.02 -23.77
C GLY A 167 16.02 -3.70 -23.82
N HIS A 168 16.67 -3.38 -22.71
CA HIS A 168 17.48 -2.16 -22.56
C HIS A 168 18.71 -2.46 -21.70
N ALA A 169 19.74 -1.59 -21.74
CA ALA A 169 20.83 -1.58 -20.77
C ALA A 169 21.41 -0.19 -20.54
N THR A 170 21.75 0.09 -19.29
CA THR A 170 22.58 1.19 -18.82
C THR A 170 23.86 0.64 -18.19
N LEU A 171 25.01 1.15 -18.62
CA LEU A 171 26.32 0.86 -18.05
C LEU A 171 26.84 2.11 -17.32
N THR A 172 27.12 2.01 -16.02
CA THR A 172 27.60 3.12 -15.19
C THR A 172 29.03 2.85 -14.72
N GLN A 173 29.99 3.70 -15.05
CA GLN A 173 31.40 3.50 -14.72
C GLN A 173 31.66 3.79 -13.24
N LEU A 174 32.16 2.78 -12.53
CA LEU A 174 32.51 2.88 -11.11
C LEU A 174 33.89 3.54 -10.92
N PRO A 175 34.19 4.11 -9.73
CA PRO A 175 35.51 4.69 -9.43
C PRO A 175 36.70 3.72 -9.59
N SER A 176 36.46 2.41 -9.58
CA SER A 176 37.45 1.36 -9.88
C SER A 176 37.89 1.31 -11.36
N GLY A 177 37.07 1.86 -12.26
CA GLY A 177 37.23 1.80 -13.72
C GLY A 177 36.48 0.63 -14.38
N ASP A 178 35.91 -0.30 -13.62
CA ASP A 178 34.93 -1.28 -14.12
C ASP A 178 33.52 -0.62 -14.24
N PHE A 179 32.50 -1.36 -14.69
CA PHE A 179 31.15 -0.83 -14.93
C PHE A 179 30.09 -1.61 -14.13
N ALA A 180 29.21 -0.87 -13.45
CA ALA A 180 27.90 -1.32 -13.01
C ALA A 180 26.96 -1.49 -14.22
N ILE A 181 25.96 -2.36 -14.09
CA ILE A 181 25.07 -2.76 -15.18
C ILE A 181 23.64 -2.85 -14.63
N ASP A 182 22.73 -2.12 -15.26
CA ASP A 182 21.28 -2.29 -15.15
C ASP A 182 20.75 -2.58 -16.57
N SER A 183 19.90 -3.59 -16.75
CA SER A 183 19.49 -4.07 -18.06
C SER A 183 18.32 -5.02 -17.94
N PHE A 184 17.40 -5.09 -18.90
CA PHE A 184 16.30 -6.07 -18.84
C PHE A 184 15.90 -6.59 -20.21
N PHE A 185 15.15 -7.69 -20.22
CA PHE A 185 14.42 -8.21 -21.36
C PHE A 185 12.99 -8.58 -20.96
N ASP A 186 12.02 -8.24 -21.79
CA ASP A 186 10.65 -8.73 -21.70
C ASP A 186 10.48 -9.87 -22.71
N ILE A 187 10.66 -11.11 -22.24
CA ILE A 187 10.78 -12.29 -23.10
C ILE A 187 9.41 -12.95 -23.25
N THR A 188 8.80 -12.80 -24.42
CA THR A 188 7.68 -13.65 -24.84
C THR A 188 8.21 -14.99 -25.35
N TYR A 189 7.75 -16.07 -24.73
CA TYR A 189 8.17 -17.44 -25.03
C TYR A 189 6.98 -18.34 -25.35
N ARG A 190 7.26 -19.45 -26.03
CA ARG A 190 6.32 -20.54 -26.28
C ARG A 190 6.97 -21.89 -25.96
N ILE A 191 6.26 -22.74 -25.24
CA ILE A 191 6.61 -24.13 -24.94
C ILE A 191 5.64 -25.05 -25.69
N ASP A 192 6.17 -25.97 -26.49
CA ASP A 192 5.44 -27.11 -27.06
C ASP A 192 5.90 -28.41 -26.39
N PHE A 193 4.97 -29.28 -26.00
CA PHE A 193 5.29 -30.60 -25.44
C PHE A 193 4.44 -31.74 -26.02
N ALA A 194 4.97 -32.96 -25.93
CA ALA A 194 4.24 -34.21 -26.10
C ALA A 194 4.78 -35.28 -25.14
N GLY A 195 3.90 -35.93 -24.38
CA GLY A 195 4.27 -36.95 -23.40
C GLY A 195 4.69 -38.28 -24.00
N ALA A 196 5.66 -38.94 -23.36
CA ALA A 196 6.22 -40.21 -23.81
C ALA A 196 5.27 -41.41 -23.55
N PRO A 197 5.18 -42.39 -24.47
CA PRO A 197 4.34 -43.59 -24.26
C PRO A 197 4.68 -44.39 -23.01
N GLY A 198 3.70 -44.54 -22.11
CA GLY A 198 3.84 -45.18 -20.81
C GLY A 198 4.27 -44.27 -19.65
N SER A 199 4.43 -42.96 -19.86
CA SER A 199 4.69 -41.97 -18.81
C SER A 199 3.40 -41.46 -18.14
N PRO A 200 3.46 -40.63 -17.07
CA PRO A 200 2.31 -39.91 -16.53
C PRO A 200 1.64 -38.95 -17.53
N LEU A 201 2.32 -38.65 -18.64
CA LEU A 201 1.87 -37.74 -19.70
C LEU A 201 1.47 -38.48 -21.00
N ASP A 202 1.40 -39.82 -20.99
CA ASP A 202 1.09 -40.63 -22.19
C ASP A 202 -0.23 -40.20 -22.87
N GLY A 203 -0.12 -39.72 -24.10
CA GLY A 203 -1.24 -39.22 -24.90
C GLY A 203 -1.59 -37.74 -24.70
N LEU A 204 -0.86 -37.02 -23.86
CA LEU A 204 -0.96 -35.56 -23.68
C LEU A 204 0.00 -34.80 -24.59
N SER A 205 -0.43 -33.64 -25.09
CA SER A 205 0.39 -32.74 -25.90
C SER A 205 -0.30 -31.39 -26.04
N GLY A 206 0.45 -30.28 -25.93
CA GLY A 206 -0.09 -28.93 -26.01
C GLY A 206 0.98 -27.86 -26.22
N SER A 207 0.53 -26.62 -26.32
CA SER A 207 1.31 -25.43 -26.67
C SER A 207 0.90 -24.25 -25.79
N THR A 208 1.80 -23.81 -24.90
CA THR A 208 1.56 -22.65 -24.03
C THR A 208 2.49 -21.50 -24.41
N THR A 209 1.95 -20.29 -24.53
CA THR A 209 2.69 -19.06 -24.87
C THR A 209 2.45 -18.03 -23.77
N HIS A 210 3.51 -17.39 -23.27
CA HIS A 210 3.45 -16.46 -22.15
C HIS A 210 4.64 -15.49 -22.18
N SER A 211 4.60 -14.44 -21.36
CA SER A 211 5.65 -13.41 -21.32
C SER A 211 6.23 -13.27 -19.93
N VAL A 212 7.53 -12.96 -19.82
CA VAL A 212 8.17 -12.74 -18.52
C VAL A 212 9.24 -11.65 -18.59
N ARG A 213 9.16 -10.65 -17.69
CA ARG A 213 10.20 -9.63 -17.49
C ARG A 213 11.38 -10.24 -16.74
N ARG A 214 12.60 -9.93 -17.18
CA ARG A 214 13.86 -10.45 -16.62
C ARG A 214 14.92 -9.34 -16.60
N GLN A 215 15.19 -8.79 -15.42
CA GLN A 215 16.12 -7.67 -15.21
C GLN A 215 17.48 -8.13 -14.65
N THR A 216 18.51 -7.32 -14.86
CA THR A 216 19.84 -7.42 -14.27
C THR A 216 19.95 -6.32 -13.22
N GLU A 217 19.91 -6.73 -11.97
CA GLU A 217 20.07 -5.84 -10.83
C GLU A 217 21.52 -5.35 -10.78
N GLN A 218 21.75 -4.09 -10.40
CA GLN A 218 23.10 -3.53 -10.30
C GLN A 218 23.83 -4.11 -9.09
N THR A 219 24.48 -5.27 -9.29
CA THR A 219 25.06 -6.04 -8.17
C THR A 219 26.24 -5.34 -7.51
N PHE A 220 26.01 -4.69 -6.37
CA PHE A 220 27.05 -4.29 -5.44
C PHE A 220 27.54 -5.50 -4.64
N ASN A 221 28.86 -5.66 -4.52
CA ASN A 221 29.41 -6.58 -3.53
C ASN A 221 29.37 -5.89 -2.16
N ILE A 222 28.67 -6.49 -1.21
CA ILE A 222 28.67 -6.04 0.18
C ILE A 222 30.01 -6.49 0.80
N ASP A 223 30.84 -5.52 1.20
CA ASP A 223 32.14 -5.81 1.82
C ASP A 223 31.95 -6.29 3.27
N TRP A 224 31.02 -5.68 4.01
CA TRP A 224 30.40 -6.23 5.21
C TRP A 224 29.07 -5.55 5.54
N CYS A 225 28.20 -6.23 6.28
CA CYS A 225 27.06 -5.62 6.97
C CYS A 225 26.83 -6.27 8.34
N ARG A 226 26.17 -5.57 9.27
CA ARG A 226 25.91 -6.06 10.64
C ARG A 226 24.65 -5.45 11.26
N LEU A 227 24.07 -6.15 12.24
CA LEU A 227 23.10 -5.55 13.17
C LEU A 227 23.85 -4.62 14.13
N GLN A 228 23.41 -3.36 14.21
CA GLN A 228 24.08 -2.33 15.01
C GLN A 228 23.39 -2.13 16.37
N TRP A 229 22.10 -1.83 16.38
CA TRP A 229 21.32 -1.54 17.59
C TRP A 229 19.82 -1.79 17.38
N PRO A 230 19.04 -2.20 18.40
CA PRO A 230 19.49 -2.79 19.65
C PRO A 230 20.14 -4.16 19.40
N ARG A 231 20.83 -4.71 20.41
CA ARG A 231 21.40 -6.07 20.35
C ARG A 231 20.46 -7.15 20.87
N THR A 232 19.44 -6.73 21.61
CA THR A 232 18.44 -7.56 22.25
C THR A 232 17.12 -6.80 22.24
N ILE A 233 16.03 -7.48 21.94
CA ILE A 233 14.66 -6.96 22.03
C ILE A 233 13.94 -7.84 23.07
N GLU A 234 13.27 -7.23 24.04
CA GLU A 234 12.49 -7.93 25.05
C GLU A 234 11.18 -7.16 25.25
N GLU A 235 10.13 -7.62 24.59
CA GLU A 235 8.93 -6.83 24.30
C GLU A 235 7.68 -7.71 24.21
N LEU A 236 6.50 -7.08 24.16
CA LEU A 236 5.21 -7.76 23.96
C LEU A 236 4.86 -7.91 22.47
N PRO A 237 3.98 -8.84 22.07
CA PRO A 237 3.51 -8.98 20.70
C PRO A 237 2.88 -7.69 20.16
N GLY A 238 3.26 -7.28 18.94
CA GLY A 238 2.76 -6.05 18.30
C GLY A 238 3.45 -4.76 18.73
N ALA A 239 4.44 -4.81 19.63
CA ALA A 239 5.30 -3.67 19.94
C ALA A 239 6.16 -3.29 18.72
N ILE A 240 6.33 -1.98 18.49
CA ILE A 240 7.12 -1.43 17.38
C ILE A 240 8.49 -1.02 17.92
N VAL A 241 9.57 -1.59 17.38
CA VAL A 241 10.94 -1.33 17.82
C VAL A 241 11.81 -0.86 16.67
N THR A 242 12.24 0.40 16.70
CA THR A 242 13.21 0.93 15.73
C THR A 242 14.57 0.27 15.92
N THR A 243 14.94 -0.55 14.95
CA THR A 243 16.23 -1.20 14.82
C THR A 243 17.12 -0.48 13.80
N TYR A 244 18.42 -0.76 13.84
CA TYR A 244 19.46 -0.13 13.03
C TYR A 244 20.50 -1.16 12.60
N GLY A 245 20.91 -1.11 11.33
CA GLY A 245 21.95 -1.94 10.74
C GLY A 245 22.98 -1.09 10.01
N HIS A 246 24.23 -1.55 9.99
CA HIS A 246 25.34 -0.91 9.27
C HIS A 246 25.71 -1.67 8.01
N LEU A 247 26.01 -0.94 6.94
CA LEU A 247 26.41 -1.45 5.64
C LEU A 247 27.69 -0.78 5.15
N TYR A 248 28.63 -1.58 4.65
CA TYR A 248 29.79 -1.10 3.91
C TYR A 248 29.86 -1.70 2.49
N ILE A 249 29.93 -0.81 1.51
CA ILE A 249 30.25 -1.10 0.10
C ILE A 249 31.31 -0.07 -0.32
N GLY A 250 32.56 -0.50 -0.50
CA GLY A 250 33.68 0.40 -0.80
C GLY A 250 33.54 1.13 -2.14
N GLY A 251 33.57 2.46 -2.11
CA GLY A 251 33.26 3.34 -3.25
C GLY A 251 31.79 3.71 -3.40
N LEU A 252 30.91 3.30 -2.47
CA LEU A 252 29.49 3.67 -2.42
C LEU A 252 29.13 4.31 -1.08
N THR A 253 29.21 3.55 0.03
CA THR A 253 28.85 4.00 1.39
C THR A 253 30.02 4.70 2.10
N ASP A 254 30.89 5.36 1.33
CA ASP A 254 32.10 6.05 1.81
C ASP A 254 32.42 7.30 0.97
N GLN A 255 31.42 7.87 0.30
CA GLN A 255 31.57 9.06 -0.55
C GLN A 255 31.41 10.36 0.25
N THR A 256 30.57 10.37 1.30
CA THR A 256 30.39 11.52 2.20
C THR A 256 30.64 11.16 3.67
N THR A 257 29.96 11.82 4.62
CA THR A 257 30.13 11.62 6.08
C THR A 257 28.74 11.55 6.72
N GLY A 258 27.95 10.63 6.23
CA GLY A 258 26.50 10.54 6.32
C GLY A 258 26.01 9.66 5.18
N THR A 259 24.77 9.21 5.26
CA THR A 259 24.26 8.09 4.46
C THR A 259 24.27 8.40 2.95
N ASP A 260 24.88 7.53 2.15
CA ASP A 260 25.06 7.65 0.69
C ASP A 260 24.16 6.61 -0.08
N PRO A 261 22.83 6.61 0.09
CA PRO A 261 21.97 5.52 -0.34
C PRO A 261 21.85 5.40 -1.87
N HIS A 262 21.67 4.16 -2.36
CA HIS A 262 21.49 3.84 -3.77
C HIS A 262 20.24 2.99 -3.98
N PRO A 263 19.36 3.29 -4.97
CA PRO A 263 18.07 2.59 -5.15
C PRO A 263 18.15 1.10 -5.54
N ASN A 264 19.36 0.54 -5.67
CA ASN A 264 19.60 -0.87 -6.00
C ASN A 264 20.23 -1.63 -4.80
N VAL A 265 20.45 -0.93 -3.68
CA VAL A 265 20.79 -1.51 -2.38
C VAL A 265 19.50 -1.61 -1.58
N LEU A 266 19.03 -2.83 -1.32
CA LEU A 266 17.94 -3.05 -0.38
C LEU A 266 18.51 -3.40 0.99
N ALA A 267 17.83 -2.92 2.02
CA ALA A 267 18.09 -3.21 3.41
C ALA A 267 16.80 -3.71 4.03
N GLN A 268 16.87 -4.77 4.83
CA GLN A 268 15.72 -5.32 5.56
C GLN A 268 16.17 -5.73 6.96
N ALA A 269 15.36 -5.39 7.96
CA ALA A 269 15.44 -6.04 9.27
C ALA A 269 14.48 -7.23 9.27
N GLY A 270 14.78 -8.27 10.05
CA GLY A 270 13.88 -9.41 10.14
C GLY A 270 14.19 -10.31 11.32
N TYR A 271 13.24 -11.20 11.60
CA TYR A 271 13.27 -12.13 12.73
C TYR A 271 12.79 -13.52 12.32
N GLY A 272 13.22 -14.54 13.05
CA GLY A 272 12.80 -15.93 12.86
C GLY A 272 13.09 -16.79 14.09
N PRO A 273 12.84 -18.11 14.03
CA PRO A 273 12.96 -18.98 15.21
C PRO A 273 14.35 -18.93 15.86
N ASN A 274 14.42 -18.91 17.19
CA ASN A 274 15.69 -18.93 17.92
C ASN A 274 16.55 -20.16 17.57
N GLY A 275 17.83 -19.92 17.29
CA GLY A 275 18.81 -20.92 16.84
C GLY A 275 18.66 -21.32 15.36
N SER A 276 18.06 -20.48 14.50
CA SER A 276 17.84 -20.80 13.08
C SER A 276 18.66 -19.92 12.13
N ASP A 277 18.99 -20.48 10.96
CA ASP A 277 19.67 -19.77 9.88
C ASP A 277 18.62 -19.06 9.00
N PRO A 278 18.68 -17.73 8.81
CA PRO A 278 17.74 -16.98 7.96
C PRO A 278 17.76 -17.42 6.49
N ALA A 279 18.84 -18.02 6.00
CA ALA A 279 18.89 -18.63 4.67
C ALA A 279 18.09 -19.94 4.56
N GLY A 280 17.66 -20.52 5.69
CA GLY A 280 16.82 -21.72 5.76
C GLY A 280 15.31 -21.47 5.59
N GLY A 281 14.88 -20.21 5.56
CA GLY A 281 13.46 -19.82 5.50
C GLY A 281 12.77 -19.80 6.87
N GLY A 282 11.50 -19.39 6.90
CA GLY A 282 10.72 -19.25 8.14
C GLY A 282 11.00 -17.95 8.92
N TRP A 283 11.65 -16.97 8.30
CA TRP A 283 11.91 -15.64 8.84
C TRP A 283 10.99 -14.58 8.20
N THR A 284 10.49 -13.65 9.01
CA THR A 284 9.74 -12.45 8.58
C THR A 284 10.71 -11.29 8.34
N TRP A 285 10.46 -10.48 7.32
CA TRP A 285 11.30 -9.34 6.94
C TRP A 285 10.48 -8.07 6.72
N ILE A 286 11.06 -6.92 7.08
CA ILE A 286 10.50 -5.57 6.96
C ILE A 286 11.58 -4.68 6.33
N ASP A 287 11.19 -3.84 5.37
CA ASP A 287 12.11 -2.94 4.67
C ASP A 287 12.71 -1.88 5.60
N ALA A 288 14.01 -1.63 5.40
CA ALA A 288 14.79 -0.68 6.17
C ALA A 288 15.17 0.53 5.32
N VAL A 289 14.91 1.73 5.83
CA VAL A 289 15.20 2.99 5.15
C VAL A 289 16.56 3.56 5.56
N PRO A 290 17.26 4.30 4.69
CA PRO A 290 18.48 5.01 5.07
C PRO A 290 18.23 5.95 6.26
N ASN A 291 19.02 5.88 7.33
CA ASN A 291 18.87 6.78 8.48
C ASN A 291 19.30 8.21 8.08
N PRO A 292 18.39 9.22 8.06
CA PRO A 292 18.74 10.58 7.65
C PRO A 292 19.53 11.37 8.72
N PHE A 293 19.72 10.79 9.91
CA PHE A 293 20.44 11.42 11.03
C PHE A 293 21.86 10.86 11.23
N TRP A 294 22.25 9.82 10.49
CA TRP A 294 23.60 9.25 10.55
C TRP A 294 24.65 10.21 9.96
N ASN A 295 25.87 10.16 10.52
CA ASN A 295 26.91 11.17 10.26
C ASN A 295 28.35 10.67 10.54
N ASP A 296 28.61 9.37 10.42
CA ASP A 296 29.92 8.72 10.63
C ASP A 296 30.56 8.90 12.03
N SER A 297 29.88 9.54 13.00
CA SER A 297 30.54 10.01 14.23
C SER A 297 30.92 8.92 15.24
N GLY A 298 30.53 7.66 15.00
CA GLY A 298 30.97 6.48 15.75
C GLY A 298 32.03 5.67 15.01
N GLU A 299 31.73 5.25 13.77
CA GLU A 299 32.60 4.48 12.89
C GLU A 299 32.51 5.08 11.47
N PRO A 300 33.62 5.52 10.86
CA PRO A 300 33.57 6.21 9.57
C PRO A 300 33.52 5.24 8.38
N ASN A 301 33.12 5.75 7.22
CA ASN A 301 33.03 5.04 5.94
C ASN A 301 31.94 3.94 5.93
N ASN A 302 30.74 4.17 6.45
CA ASN A 302 29.62 3.20 6.34
C ASN A 302 28.26 3.90 6.46
N ASP A 303 27.25 3.30 5.86
CA ASP A 303 25.86 3.76 5.94
C ASP A 303 25.12 3.07 7.09
N GLU A 304 24.22 3.81 7.75
CA GLU A 304 23.25 3.25 8.71
C GLU A 304 21.84 3.27 8.11
N TYR A 305 21.14 2.14 8.24
CA TYR A 305 19.75 1.94 7.81
C TYR A 305 18.91 1.58 9.04
N MET A 306 17.66 2.05 9.10
CA MET A 306 16.75 1.88 10.23
C MET A 306 15.44 1.21 9.79
N ALA A 307 14.87 0.36 10.65
CA ALA A 307 13.61 -0.35 10.39
C ALA A 307 12.84 -0.59 11.69
N ASP A 308 11.54 -0.33 11.64
CA ASP A 308 10.62 -0.56 12.74
C ASP A 308 10.12 -2.02 12.72
N LEU A 309 10.71 -2.86 13.58
CA LEU A 309 10.26 -4.24 13.72
C LEU A 309 9.00 -4.31 14.58
N ILE A 310 7.91 -4.78 13.99
CA ILE A 310 6.72 -5.24 14.72
C ILE A 310 7.02 -6.63 15.30
N THR A 311 6.99 -6.76 16.61
CA THR A 311 7.28 -8.03 17.28
C THR A 311 6.21 -9.09 16.99
N PRO A 312 6.61 -10.35 16.70
CA PRO A 312 5.70 -11.46 16.37
C PRO A 312 4.82 -11.91 17.55
N GLY A 313 4.16 -13.05 17.40
CA GLY A 313 3.53 -13.74 18.52
C GLY A 313 4.52 -14.23 19.60
N PRO A 314 4.02 -14.78 20.71
CA PRO A 314 4.80 -15.36 21.81
C PRO A 314 5.96 -16.28 21.40
N GLY A 315 7.20 -15.97 21.82
CA GLY A 315 8.34 -16.86 21.59
C GLY A 315 9.72 -16.23 21.76
N ALA A 316 10.76 -17.07 21.69
CA ALA A 316 12.13 -16.63 21.50
C ALA A 316 12.47 -16.69 20.01
N TYR A 317 13.02 -15.60 19.49
CA TYR A 317 13.35 -15.37 18.10
C TYR A 317 14.79 -14.86 17.99
N ASP A 318 15.46 -15.21 16.90
CA ASP A 318 16.64 -14.49 16.46
C ASP A 318 16.19 -13.34 15.54
N PHE A 319 16.91 -12.22 15.55
CA PHE A 319 16.71 -11.12 14.61
C PHE A 319 18.05 -10.60 14.08
N CYS A 320 18.06 -10.09 12.85
CA CYS A 320 19.25 -9.53 12.22
C CYS A 320 18.89 -8.56 11.11
N TYR A 321 19.91 -7.90 10.56
CA TYR A 321 19.78 -7.21 9.29
C TYR A 321 20.20 -8.11 8.15
N ARG A 322 19.53 -7.97 7.01
CA ARG A 322 20.02 -8.43 5.72
C ARG A 322 20.08 -7.27 4.73
N PHE A 323 21.12 -7.29 3.90
CA PHE A 323 21.29 -6.31 2.84
C PHE A 323 21.45 -7.06 1.52
N SER A 324 20.81 -6.56 0.46
CA SER A 324 20.99 -7.04 -0.89
C SER A 324 21.63 -5.93 -1.71
N GLY A 325 22.83 -6.19 -2.21
CA GLY A 325 23.46 -5.33 -3.21
C GLY A 325 22.84 -5.50 -4.60
N ASN A 326 21.83 -6.34 -4.77
CA ASN A 326 21.18 -6.65 -6.04
C ASN A 326 19.67 -6.81 -5.85
N CYS A 327 18.97 -5.76 -5.41
CA CYS A 327 17.50 -5.65 -5.40
C CYS A 327 16.67 -6.85 -4.84
N GLY A 328 17.27 -7.77 -4.07
CA GLY A 328 16.63 -8.93 -3.47
C GLY A 328 17.13 -10.30 -3.92
N GLY A 329 17.88 -10.40 -5.04
CA GLY A 329 18.28 -11.70 -5.60
C GLY A 329 19.33 -12.48 -4.79
N PHE A 330 20.21 -11.81 -4.04
CA PHE A 330 21.02 -12.41 -2.97
C PHE A 330 21.07 -11.51 -1.74
N TRP A 331 21.16 -12.13 -0.56
CA TRP A 331 21.14 -11.45 0.73
C TRP A 331 22.40 -11.77 1.54
N THR A 332 23.09 -10.71 1.94
CA THR A 332 24.18 -10.77 2.92
C THR A 332 23.57 -10.49 4.29
N TYR A 333 23.68 -11.46 5.21
CA TYR A 333 23.12 -11.39 6.55
C TYR A 333 24.17 -10.86 7.55
N GLY A 334 23.77 -9.91 8.38
CA GLY A 334 24.61 -9.24 9.37
C GLY A 334 24.08 -9.43 10.79
N ASP A 335 24.83 -10.21 11.59
CA ASP A 335 24.64 -10.43 13.02
C ASP A 335 25.47 -9.43 13.87
N LEU A 336 25.86 -9.78 15.10
CA LEU A 336 26.45 -8.85 16.08
C LEU A 336 27.98 -8.82 16.20
N ASP A 337 28.73 -9.78 15.64
CA ASP A 337 30.20 -9.87 15.82
C ASP A 337 30.95 -10.06 14.50
N ASN A 338 31.72 -9.04 14.10
CA ASN A 338 32.22 -8.85 12.72
C ASN A 338 31.11 -8.73 11.64
N GLY A 339 29.88 -9.14 11.92
CA GLY A 339 28.77 -9.16 10.98
C GLY A 339 28.98 -10.25 9.93
N SER A 340 28.63 -9.95 8.69
CA SER A 340 28.76 -10.88 7.56
C SER A 340 30.19 -11.32 7.20
N GLY A 341 31.21 -10.93 7.97
CA GLY A 341 32.63 -11.18 7.68
C GLY A 341 33.07 -12.64 7.82
N ASP A 342 32.47 -13.39 8.75
CA ASP A 342 32.61 -14.85 8.87
C ASP A 342 31.32 -15.63 8.57
N GLY A 343 30.26 -14.90 8.19
CA GLY A 343 28.93 -15.44 7.86
C GLY A 343 28.04 -15.54 9.10
N TYR A 344 26.72 -15.44 8.87
CA TYR A 344 25.74 -15.41 9.95
C TYR A 344 25.86 -16.62 10.89
N GLN A 345 26.01 -16.35 12.18
CA GLN A 345 26.07 -17.33 13.26
C GLN A 345 24.86 -17.14 14.18
N PRO A 346 23.95 -18.13 14.30
CA PRO A 346 22.79 -18.03 15.20
C PRO A 346 23.17 -17.72 16.65
N GLU A 347 24.32 -18.21 17.13
CA GLU A 347 24.84 -17.89 18.47
C GLU A 347 25.19 -16.40 18.69
N ASN A 348 25.30 -15.62 17.61
CA ASN A 348 25.66 -14.20 17.62
C ASN A 348 24.55 -13.29 17.04
N ALA A 349 23.38 -13.84 16.74
CA ALA A 349 22.23 -13.08 16.29
C ALA A 349 21.76 -12.05 17.32
N GLY A 350 21.03 -11.02 16.87
CA GLY A 350 20.18 -10.24 17.77
C GLY A 350 19.18 -11.17 18.45
N GLN A 351 19.01 -11.07 19.76
CA GLN A 351 18.08 -11.93 20.50
C GLN A 351 16.76 -11.18 20.75
N MET A 352 15.66 -11.65 20.15
CA MET A 352 14.33 -11.10 20.33
C MET A 352 13.50 -12.06 21.21
N THR A 353 13.30 -11.71 22.47
CA THR A 353 12.34 -12.38 23.34
C THR A 353 11.00 -11.66 23.22
N VAL A 354 10.07 -12.22 22.46
CA VAL A 354 8.67 -11.78 22.55
C VAL A 354 8.02 -12.51 23.72
N ILE A 355 7.74 -11.75 24.77
CA ILE A 355 7.11 -12.25 25.98
C ILE A 355 5.73 -12.80 25.62
N SER A 356 5.36 -13.95 26.18
CA SER A 356 4.09 -14.57 25.85
C SER A 356 2.93 -13.78 26.42
N ASN A 357 1.99 -13.34 25.56
CA ASN A 357 0.62 -12.98 25.97
C ASN A 357 -0.21 -14.23 26.34
N LEU A 358 0.45 -15.19 26.98
CA LEU A 358 -0.11 -16.33 27.69
C LEU A 358 0.32 -16.15 29.14
N CYS A 359 -0.63 -15.88 30.03
CA CYS A 359 -0.35 -15.32 31.35
C CYS A 359 0.54 -16.23 32.23
N CYS A 360 1.46 -15.58 32.96
CA CYS A 360 1.94 -16.02 34.28
C CYS A 360 2.32 -17.50 34.47
N GLN A 361 3.27 -18.04 33.68
CA GLN A 361 4.06 -19.22 34.10
C GLN A 361 5.57 -19.01 34.01
N ALA A 362 6.12 -18.33 35.01
CA ALA A 362 7.52 -18.51 35.38
C ALA A 362 7.70 -19.90 36.04
N PRO A 363 8.59 -20.79 35.53
CA PRO A 363 8.91 -22.03 36.22
C PRO A 363 9.61 -21.75 37.56
N ASP A 364 9.26 -22.51 38.61
CA ASP A 364 9.96 -22.44 39.89
C ASP A 364 11.47 -22.70 39.70
N ASN A 365 12.27 -21.67 39.96
CA ASN A 365 13.74 -21.72 39.88
C ASN A 365 14.38 -22.52 41.04
N GLY A 366 13.58 -22.99 42.00
CA GLY A 366 14.00 -23.74 43.18
C GLY A 366 14.62 -22.89 44.28
N ALA A 367 14.57 -21.55 44.16
CA ALA A 367 15.16 -20.60 45.10
C ALA A 367 14.14 -19.83 45.95
N GLY A 368 12.86 -19.83 45.57
CA GLY A 368 11.77 -19.25 46.37
C GLY A 368 11.58 -17.73 46.23
N THR A 369 12.06 -17.13 45.14
CA THR A 369 11.74 -15.75 44.74
C THR A 369 11.42 -15.68 43.25
N VAL A 370 10.39 -14.90 42.90
CA VAL A 370 10.07 -14.52 41.53
C VAL A 370 10.44 -13.04 41.37
N ASP A 371 11.30 -12.74 40.40
CA ASP A 371 11.60 -11.36 39.99
C ASP A 371 10.76 -11.04 38.75
N PHE A 372 9.90 -10.02 38.83
CA PHE A 372 9.07 -9.54 37.72
C PHE A 372 9.70 -8.30 37.07
N PRO A 373 9.58 -8.12 35.73
CA PRO A 373 9.94 -6.87 35.07
C PRO A 373 9.11 -5.67 35.59
N PRO A 374 9.64 -4.43 35.55
CA PRO A 374 8.90 -3.26 36.00
C PRO A 374 7.65 -3.03 35.15
N ASP A 375 7.77 -3.15 33.83
CA ASP A 375 6.82 -2.58 32.87
C ASP A 375 5.78 -3.59 32.34
N CYS A 376 5.57 -4.70 33.06
CA CYS A 376 4.54 -5.70 32.74
C CYS A 376 3.12 -5.09 32.81
N PRO A 377 2.39 -4.96 31.69
CA PRO A 377 1.00 -4.54 31.64
C PRO A 377 0.11 -5.79 31.70
N PHE A 378 -0.69 -5.90 32.76
CA PHE A 378 -1.44 -7.13 33.03
C PHE A 378 -2.95 -6.89 33.02
N ASP A 379 -3.67 -7.89 32.52
CA ASP A 379 -5.13 -7.89 32.37
C ASP A 379 -5.82 -8.31 33.69
N GLY A 380 -6.06 -7.33 34.56
CA GLY A 380 -6.92 -7.46 35.74
C GLY A 380 -6.21 -7.78 37.06
N PRO A 381 -6.96 -8.09 38.13
CA PRO A 381 -6.40 -8.45 39.43
C PRO A 381 -6.14 -9.95 39.54
N ASP A 382 -4.90 -10.41 39.30
CA ASP A 382 -4.52 -11.82 39.49
C ASP A 382 -5.00 -12.34 40.88
N PRO A 383 -5.69 -13.48 40.99
CA PRO A 383 -6.25 -13.96 42.26
C PRO A 383 -5.15 -14.46 43.19
N MET A 384 -5.25 -14.19 44.49
CA MET A 384 -4.31 -14.77 45.44
C MET A 384 -4.66 -16.23 45.71
N LEU A 385 -3.64 -17.09 45.82
CA LEU A 385 -3.84 -18.54 45.84
C LEU A 385 -3.47 -19.16 47.19
N ILE A 386 -4.36 -20.01 47.70
CA ILE A 386 -3.99 -21.06 48.65
C ILE A 386 -3.87 -22.37 47.85
N ILE A 387 -2.70 -23.00 47.95
CA ILE A 387 -2.36 -24.26 47.25
C ILE A 387 -1.89 -25.32 48.27
N ASN A 388 -1.17 -24.88 49.30
CA ASN A 388 -0.66 -25.75 50.35
C ASN A 388 -1.71 -25.96 51.46
N GLY A 389 -1.84 -27.20 51.95
CA GLY A 389 -2.86 -27.60 52.94
C GLY A 389 -4.17 -28.15 52.36
N LEU A 390 -4.35 -28.09 51.04
CA LEU A 390 -5.52 -28.55 50.31
C LEU A 390 -5.33 -29.97 49.70
N PRO A 391 -6.39 -30.62 49.19
CA PRO A 391 -6.25 -31.85 48.40
C PRO A 391 -5.29 -31.69 47.22
N ALA A 392 -4.58 -32.76 46.86
CA ALA A 392 -3.64 -32.74 45.74
C ALA A 392 -4.34 -32.37 44.41
N GLY A 393 -3.94 -31.25 43.82
CA GLY A 393 -4.55 -30.70 42.60
C GLY A 393 -5.81 -29.85 42.84
N ALA A 394 -6.04 -29.37 44.06
CA ALA A 394 -7.04 -28.35 44.39
C ALA A 394 -6.36 -27.06 44.87
N THR A 395 -6.90 -25.92 44.44
CA THR A 395 -6.59 -24.58 44.94
C THR A 395 -7.83 -23.94 45.57
N LEU A 396 -7.62 -22.93 46.40
CA LEU A 396 -8.60 -21.88 46.68
C LEU A 396 -8.03 -20.58 46.12
N GLU A 397 -8.83 -19.87 45.34
CA GLU A 397 -8.44 -18.69 44.57
C GLU A 397 -9.25 -17.51 45.09
N PHE A 398 -8.59 -16.42 45.47
CA PHE A 398 -9.17 -15.27 46.16
C PHE A 398 -9.11 -14.06 45.23
N ASP A 399 -10.24 -13.76 44.59
CA ASP A 399 -10.39 -12.71 43.58
C ASP A 399 -11.23 -11.53 44.10
N GLY A 400 -10.90 -10.32 43.66
CA GLY A 400 -11.62 -9.08 43.94
C GLY A 400 -10.77 -7.94 44.53
N PRO A 401 -11.38 -6.77 44.72
CA PRO A 401 -10.70 -5.51 45.06
C PRO A 401 -10.31 -5.35 46.55
N PHE A 402 -9.45 -4.36 46.80
CA PHE A 402 -9.36 -3.65 48.08
C PHE A 402 -10.43 -2.54 48.08
N GLU A 403 -11.31 -2.51 49.08
CA GLU A 403 -12.38 -1.50 49.19
C GLU A 403 -12.34 -0.78 50.54
N ASN A 404 -13.25 0.20 50.71
CA ASN A 404 -13.56 0.83 51.99
C ASN A 404 -12.34 1.39 52.75
N PHE A 405 -11.39 2.01 52.02
CA PHE A 405 -10.25 2.71 52.60
C PHE A 405 -10.69 3.83 53.55
N ILE A 406 -10.36 3.69 54.84
CA ILE A 406 -10.69 4.65 55.91
C ILE A 406 -9.47 4.92 56.79
N ASN A 407 -9.54 5.99 57.59
CA ASN A 407 -8.47 6.45 58.47
C ASN A 407 -7.12 6.72 57.76
N VAL A 408 -7.14 7.02 56.45
CA VAL A 408 -5.93 7.32 55.68
C VAL A 408 -5.20 8.53 56.26
N VAL A 409 -3.96 8.34 56.71
CA VAL A 409 -3.10 9.36 57.32
C VAL A 409 -1.71 9.33 56.70
N ASN A 410 -1.35 10.42 56.03
CA ASN A 410 -0.01 10.68 55.51
C ASN A 410 0.84 11.44 56.55
N THR A 411 2.09 11.02 56.75
CA THR A 411 3.09 11.72 57.58
C THR A 411 4.46 11.78 56.89
N PRO A 412 5.22 12.89 57.00
CA PRO A 412 6.55 12.97 56.37
C PRO A 412 7.55 12.00 57.01
N GLY A 413 8.28 11.25 56.16
CA GLY A 413 9.30 10.31 56.61
C GLY A 413 9.32 9.02 55.79
N GLY A 414 9.44 7.90 56.49
CA GLY A 414 9.48 6.58 55.88
C GLY A 414 10.81 6.20 55.23
N ALA A 415 10.97 4.92 54.94
CA ALA A 415 12.25 4.36 54.48
C ALA A 415 12.47 4.44 52.95
N LEU A 416 11.64 5.21 52.24
CA LEU A 416 11.93 5.77 50.90
C LEU A 416 12.17 7.30 50.95
N GLY A 417 12.02 7.95 52.12
CA GLY A 417 12.41 9.34 52.35
C GLY A 417 11.39 10.43 51.98
N GLY A 418 10.21 10.06 51.47
CA GLY A 418 9.10 10.98 51.23
C GLY A 418 8.07 10.96 52.37
N GLU A 419 7.10 10.05 52.26
CA GLU A 419 5.94 9.99 53.14
C GLU A 419 5.64 8.54 53.60
N ILE A 420 5.03 8.43 54.78
CA ILE A 420 4.38 7.21 55.30
C ILE A 420 2.87 7.41 55.16
N CYS A 421 2.20 6.56 54.40
CA CYS A 421 0.74 6.47 54.33
C CYS A 421 0.28 5.30 55.19
N THR A 422 -0.55 5.56 56.21
CA THR A 422 -1.20 4.51 57.02
C THR A 422 -2.70 4.51 56.75
N PHE A 423 -3.33 3.34 56.68
CA PHE A 423 -4.75 3.19 56.35
C PHE A 423 -5.36 1.93 56.98
N ASN A 424 -6.69 1.92 57.08
CA ASN A 424 -7.49 0.71 57.22
C ASN A 424 -8.28 0.48 55.92
N ALA A 425 -8.58 -0.75 55.56
CA ALA A 425 -9.38 -1.11 54.37
C ALA A 425 -10.23 -2.36 54.64
N GLU A 426 -10.97 -2.84 53.64
CA GLU A 426 -11.72 -4.09 53.66
C GLU A 426 -11.46 -4.87 52.36
N PHE A 427 -11.11 -6.15 52.47
CA PHE A 427 -11.19 -7.07 51.33
C PHE A 427 -12.63 -7.54 51.15
N SER A 428 -13.10 -7.54 49.90
CA SER A 428 -14.36 -8.16 49.48
C SER A 428 -14.04 -9.15 48.36
N TRP A 429 -13.87 -10.43 48.70
CA TRP A 429 -13.34 -11.44 47.79
C TRP A 429 -14.29 -12.58 47.48
N ALA A 430 -14.43 -12.87 46.18
CA ALA A 430 -14.93 -14.14 45.69
C ALA A 430 -13.84 -15.19 45.87
N VAL A 431 -14.18 -16.30 46.52
CA VAL A 431 -13.27 -17.43 46.75
C VAL A 431 -13.78 -18.65 46.01
N SER A 432 -13.12 -19.02 44.92
CA SER A 432 -13.39 -20.22 44.13
C SER A 432 -12.51 -21.39 44.57
N GLY A 433 -13.07 -22.61 44.53
CA GLY A 433 -12.31 -23.85 44.70
C GLY A 433 -12.13 -24.58 43.37
N THR A 434 -10.94 -25.15 43.14
CA THR A 434 -10.62 -25.96 41.96
C THR A 434 -10.40 -27.43 42.30
N GLY A 435 -10.27 -28.30 41.28
CA GLY A 435 -9.93 -29.70 41.45
C GLY A 435 -10.93 -30.46 42.34
N ALA A 436 -10.47 -30.92 43.51
CA ALA A 436 -11.34 -31.59 44.50
C ALA A 436 -12.37 -30.65 45.16
N LEU A 437 -12.15 -29.33 45.09
CA LEU A 437 -13.04 -28.28 45.58
C LEU A 437 -13.83 -27.61 44.44
N ALA A 438 -13.79 -28.16 43.21
CA ALA A 438 -14.50 -27.62 42.05
C ALA A 438 -15.99 -27.40 42.32
N GLY A 439 -16.43 -26.14 42.24
CA GLY A 439 -17.81 -25.72 42.54
C GLY A 439 -18.04 -25.25 43.99
N TYR A 440 -17.00 -25.20 44.82
CA TYR A 440 -17.00 -24.33 46.01
C TYR A 440 -16.87 -22.88 45.55
N THR A 441 -17.80 -22.03 46.01
CA THR A 441 -17.76 -20.57 45.78
C THR A 441 -18.23 -19.87 47.04
N ARG A 442 -17.47 -18.87 47.51
CA ARG A 442 -17.75 -18.12 48.72
C ARG A 442 -17.51 -16.62 48.50
N LEU A 443 -18.18 -15.75 49.25
CA LEU A 443 -17.86 -14.32 49.32
C LEU A 443 -17.39 -14.01 50.73
N ILE A 444 -16.21 -13.42 50.88
CA ILE A 444 -15.54 -13.12 52.15
C ILE A 444 -15.34 -11.62 52.31
N TYR A 445 -15.60 -11.13 53.52
CA TYR A 445 -15.30 -9.76 53.94
C TYR A 445 -14.28 -9.80 55.09
N MET A 446 -13.14 -9.13 54.94
CA MET A 446 -12.06 -9.10 55.94
C MET A 446 -11.52 -7.67 56.14
N PRO A 447 -11.46 -7.15 57.38
CA PRO A 447 -10.85 -5.86 57.66
C PRO A 447 -9.31 -5.92 57.62
N LEU A 448 -8.70 -4.83 57.18
CA LEU A 448 -7.26 -4.67 57.00
C LEU A 448 -6.71 -3.44 57.74
N GLU A 449 -5.45 -3.53 58.13
CA GLU A 449 -4.59 -2.40 58.50
C GLU A 449 -3.32 -2.44 57.62
N GLY A 450 -2.86 -1.27 57.13
CA GLY A 450 -1.74 -1.19 56.20
C GLY A 450 -0.91 0.09 56.32
N GLU A 451 0.36 -0.02 55.93
CA GLU A 451 1.37 1.03 55.91
C GLU A 451 2.18 0.96 54.60
N ILE A 452 2.17 2.05 53.83
CA ILE A 452 2.91 2.24 52.57
C ILE A 452 3.99 3.31 52.79
N HIS A 453 5.20 3.03 52.31
CA HIS A 453 6.26 4.01 52.19
C HIS A 453 6.33 4.57 50.77
N ILE A 454 6.49 5.88 50.66
CA ILE A 454 6.46 6.64 49.39
C ILE A 454 7.74 7.46 49.25
N GLY A 455 8.28 7.52 48.02
CA GLY A 455 9.41 8.38 47.66
C GLY A 455 9.10 9.88 47.72
N PRO A 456 10.14 10.75 47.63
CA PRO A 456 9.95 12.20 47.64
C PRO A 456 9.31 12.69 46.33
N ARG A 457 8.27 13.54 46.45
CA ARG A 457 7.59 14.19 45.32
C ARG A 457 8.41 15.34 44.73
N THR A 458 8.33 15.58 43.41
CA THR A 458 9.02 16.71 42.74
C THR A 458 8.07 17.90 42.61
N LEU A 459 8.32 18.95 43.40
CA LEU A 459 7.31 19.98 43.65
C LEU A 459 7.19 20.99 42.50
N GLY A 460 6.16 20.83 41.67
CA GLY A 460 5.81 21.76 40.59
C GLY A 460 5.89 21.19 39.18
N ASP A 461 6.16 19.88 39.03
CA ASP A 461 6.04 19.18 37.76
C ASP A 461 4.62 18.61 37.60
N PRO A 462 3.95 18.76 36.43
CA PRO A 462 2.57 18.31 36.22
C PRO A 462 2.44 16.79 36.03
N LEU A 463 3.56 16.09 35.82
CA LEU A 463 3.64 14.64 35.84
C LEU A 463 4.81 14.27 36.77
N GLN A 464 4.53 13.47 37.81
CA GLN A 464 5.52 13.06 38.81
C GLN A 464 5.53 11.54 38.95
N ALA A 465 6.72 10.95 38.89
CA ALA A 465 6.96 9.52 38.92
C ALA A 465 7.90 9.21 40.11
N PHE A 466 7.47 8.40 41.08
CA PHE A 466 8.30 8.03 42.23
C PHE A 466 8.01 6.64 42.80
N PRO A 467 9.04 5.95 43.35
CA PRO A 467 8.89 4.62 43.91
C PRO A 467 8.03 4.63 45.18
N ALA A 468 7.30 3.53 45.38
CA ALA A 468 6.56 3.22 46.60
C ALA A 468 6.85 1.78 47.05
N ARG A 469 6.35 1.39 48.23
CA ARG A 469 6.33 -0.01 48.68
C ARG A 469 5.35 -0.20 49.83
N ILE A 470 4.80 -1.42 49.97
CA ILE A 470 4.07 -1.81 51.18
C ILE A 470 5.12 -2.14 52.27
N GLU A 471 5.09 -1.41 53.39
CA GLU A 471 5.92 -1.72 54.55
C GLU A 471 5.23 -2.75 55.45
N SER A 472 3.91 -2.68 55.59
CA SER A 472 3.10 -3.74 56.19
C SER A 472 1.66 -3.71 55.66
N LEU A 473 1.03 -4.86 55.57
CA LEU A 473 -0.40 -5.04 55.31
C LEU A 473 -0.82 -6.31 56.07
N THR A 474 -1.89 -6.23 56.87
CA THR A 474 -2.39 -7.37 57.66
C THR A 474 -3.90 -7.36 57.80
N GLY A 475 -4.52 -8.54 57.75
CA GLY A 475 -5.92 -8.77 58.10
C GLY A 475 -6.12 -10.16 58.70
N ASP A 476 -7.03 -10.26 59.67
CA ASP A 476 -7.42 -11.52 60.32
C ASP A 476 -8.95 -11.66 60.29
N LEU A 477 -9.46 -12.82 59.85
CA LEU A 477 -10.86 -13.20 59.90
C LEU A 477 -11.09 -14.35 60.89
N PHE A 478 -12.12 -14.20 61.73
CA PHE A 478 -12.50 -15.17 62.75
C PHE A 478 -14.01 -15.44 62.76
N GLY A 479 -14.38 -16.71 62.91
CA GLY A 479 -15.78 -17.12 63.09
C GLY A 479 -16.62 -17.12 61.81
N ASP A 480 -15.96 -17.23 60.65
CA ASP A 480 -16.61 -17.49 59.37
C ASP A 480 -17.12 -18.95 59.32
N PRO A 481 -18.25 -19.24 58.64
CA PRO A 481 -18.81 -20.60 58.56
C PRO A 481 -17.88 -21.69 58.00
N ASP A 482 -16.96 -21.34 57.10
CA ASP A 482 -16.04 -22.29 56.46
C ASP A 482 -14.58 -22.06 56.86
N PHE A 483 -14.21 -20.82 57.24
CA PHE A 483 -12.88 -20.47 57.75
C PHE A 483 -12.91 -20.18 59.26
N CYS A 484 -12.40 -21.11 60.06
CA CYS A 484 -12.29 -20.93 61.51
C CYS A 484 -11.19 -19.91 61.87
N THR A 485 -10.10 -19.89 61.10
CA THR A 485 -9.22 -18.72 60.92
C THR A 485 -8.89 -18.54 59.45
N LEU A 486 -8.70 -17.29 59.03
CA LEU A 486 -8.05 -16.91 57.77
C LEU A 486 -7.26 -15.62 58.02
N GLY A 487 -5.93 -15.70 57.92
CA GLY A 487 -5.00 -14.58 58.08
C GLY A 487 -4.33 -14.23 56.76
N VAL A 488 -4.08 -12.94 56.53
CA VAL A 488 -3.34 -12.42 55.37
C VAL A 488 -2.28 -11.45 55.86
N ARG A 489 -1.03 -11.59 55.39
CA ARG A 489 0.04 -10.61 55.61
C ARG A 489 0.89 -10.36 54.37
N ALA A 490 1.31 -9.13 54.17
CA ALA A 490 2.22 -8.73 53.10
C ALA A 490 3.09 -7.53 53.51
N GLY A 491 4.15 -7.25 52.74
CA GLY A 491 5.03 -6.11 52.96
C GLY A 491 6.28 -6.37 53.81
N ASN A 492 7.22 -5.44 53.66
CA ASN A 492 8.63 -5.61 54.04
C ASN A 492 8.85 -5.92 55.55
N SER A 493 7.96 -5.49 56.44
CA SER A 493 8.03 -5.76 57.89
C SER A 493 7.93 -7.25 58.24
N PHE A 494 7.31 -8.06 57.37
CA PHE A 494 7.21 -9.51 57.53
C PHE A 494 8.31 -10.27 56.78
N GLY A 495 9.23 -9.56 56.12
CA GLY A 495 10.25 -10.14 55.24
C GLY A 495 9.75 -10.47 53.84
N LEU A 496 8.53 -10.05 53.49
CA LEU A 496 7.91 -10.25 52.19
C LEU A 496 8.17 -9.00 51.32
N PRO A 497 8.93 -9.07 50.22
CA PRO A 497 9.23 -7.90 49.40
C PRO A 497 7.95 -7.41 48.72
N SER A 498 7.65 -6.12 48.82
CA SER A 498 6.47 -5.53 48.17
C SER A 498 6.77 -4.17 47.55
N PRO A 499 7.61 -4.12 46.50
CA PRO A 499 7.90 -2.89 45.78
C PRO A 499 6.65 -2.39 45.05
N GLY A 500 6.70 -1.13 44.62
CA GLY A 500 5.66 -0.53 43.82
C GLY A 500 6.07 0.83 43.28
N TYR A 501 5.16 1.47 42.57
CA TYR A 501 5.38 2.76 41.95
C TYR A 501 4.12 3.61 42.01
N VAL A 502 4.28 4.92 42.10
CA VAL A 502 3.18 5.89 42.09
C VAL A 502 3.48 6.94 41.04
N THR A 503 2.49 7.19 40.19
CA THR A 503 2.44 8.31 39.24
C THR A 503 1.38 9.30 39.72
N LEU A 504 1.73 10.59 39.70
CA LEU A 504 0.78 11.68 39.89
C LEU A 504 0.68 12.51 38.61
N THR A 505 -0.53 12.70 38.10
CA THR A 505 -0.82 13.56 36.95
C THR A 505 -1.66 14.74 37.43
N GLU A 506 -1.18 15.98 37.24
CA GLU A 506 -1.89 17.20 37.66
C GLU A 506 -3.12 17.42 36.78
N LEU A 507 -4.30 17.39 37.40
CA LEU A 507 -5.57 17.60 36.72
C LEU A 507 -5.81 19.11 36.49
N PRO A 508 -6.61 19.51 35.49
CA PRO A 508 -6.98 20.92 35.26
C PRO A 508 -7.71 21.63 36.43
N SER A 509 -8.01 20.94 37.54
CA SER A 509 -8.49 21.54 38.79
C SER A 509 -7.36 22.04 39.72
N GLY A 510 -6.12 21.59 39.54
CA GLY A 510 -5.02 21.71 40.50
C GLY A 510 -5.01 20.63 41.59
N ASP A 511 -5.85 19.61 41.47
CA ASP A 511 -5.72 18.33 42.17
C ASP A 511 -4.82 17.38 41.33
N PHE A 512 -4.47 16.22 41.87
CA PHE A 512 -3.71 15.20 41.13
C PHE A 512 -4.50 13.90 41.03
N ALA A 513 -4.58 13.33 39.83
CA ALA A 513 -4.86 11.91 39.66
C ALA A 513 -3.71 11.10 40.27
N VAL A 514 -4.03 9.92 40.79
CA VAL A 514 -3.07 9.05 41.48
C VAL A 514 -3.25 7.65 40.94
N ASP A 515 -2.27 7.20 40.16
CA ASP A 515 -2.18 5.83 39.67
C ASP A 515 -1.01 5.15 40.36
N SER A 516 -1.21 3.93 40.83
CA SER A 516 -0.15 3.18 41.51
C SER A 516 -0.24 1.69 41.26
N PHE A 517 0.89 1.01 41.33
CA PHE A 517 0.96 -0.45 41.34
C PHE A 517 1.89 -0.94 42.44
N PHE A 518 1.61 -2.13 42.96
CA PHE A 518 2.44 -2.83 43.93
C PHE A 518 2.55 -4.32 43.56
N ASP A 519 3.77 -4.85 43.57
CA ASP A 519 4.04 -6.29 43.49
C ASP A 519 3.96 -6.86 44.90
N ILE A 520 2.75 -7.18 45.35
CA ILE A 520 2.46 -7.61 46.71
C ILE A 520 2.92 -9.07 46.89
N THR A 521 4.10 -9.29 47.47
CA THR A 521 4.42 -10.61 48.04
C THR A 521 3.67 -10.80 49.34
N TYR A 522 2.89 -11.87 49.41
CA TYR A 522 1.93 -12.17 50.46
C TYR A 522 2.17 -13.55 51.09
N GLU A 523 1.60 -13.73 52.28
CA GLU A 523 1.41 -15.00 52.94
C GLU A 523 -0.03 -15.09 53.45
N ILE A 524 -0.71 -16.20 53.17
CA ILE A 524 -2.06 -16.51 53.63
C ILE A 524 -2.01 -17.79 54.47
N ASP A 525 -2.59 -17.73 55.67
CA ASP A 525 -2.76 -18.87 56.57
C ASP A 525 -4.23 -19.13 56.89
N PHE A 526 -4.65 -20.40 56.98
CA PHE A 526 -6.05 -20.74 57.26
C PHE A 526 -6.23 -22.05 58.02
N GLU A 527 -7.33 -22.14 58.77
CA GLU A 527 -7.87 -23.36 59.38
C GLU A 527 -9.36 -23.47 59.04
N GLY A 528 -9.77 -24.56 58.38
CA GLY A 528 -11.16 -24.80 57.97
C GLY A 528 -12.07 -25.18 59.14
N CYS A 529 -13.34 -24.78 59.07
CA CYS A 529 -14.29 -25.01 60.18
C CYS A 529 -14.95 -26.40 60.16
N PRO A 530 -15.19 -27.02 61.33
CA PRO A 530 -15.88 -28.31 61.45
C PRO A 530 -17.29 -28.33 60.81
N GLY A 531 -17.50 -29.24 59.87
CA GLY A 531 -18.73 -29.40 59.09
C GLY A 531 -18.83 -28.56 57.81
N SER A 532 -17.79 -27.80 57.48
CA SER A 532 -17.69 -27.03 56.21
C SER A 532 -17.17 -27.88 55.04
N PRO A 533 -17.18 -27.36 53.80
CA PRO A 533 -16.42 -27.95 52.68
C PRO A 533 -14.89 -27.96 52.89
N LEU A 534 -14.39 -27.21 53.89
CA LEU A 534 -12.98 -27.07 54.24
C LEU A 534 -12.61 -27.83 55.54
N ASP A 535 -13.52 -28.66 56.08
CA ASP A 535 -13.27 -29.46 57.29
C ASP A 535 -12.06 -30.39 57.15
N ASP A 536 -11.33 -30.62 58.24
CA ASP A 536 -10.00 -31.27 58.31
C ASP A 536 -8.87 -30.63 57.46
N TYR A 537 -9.08 -29.49 56.76
CA TYR A 537 -8.03 -28.78 56.01
C TYR A 537 -7.50 -27.53 56.74
N ALA A 538 -6.18 -27.32 56.67
CA ALA A 538 -5.48 -26.14 57.16
C ALA A 538 -4.18 -25.96 56.38
N GLY A 539 -3.77 -24.71 56.11
CA GLY A 539 -2.72 -24.44 55.14
C GLY A 539 -1.99 -23.11 55.31
N LEU A 540 -0.86 -23.01 54.61
CA LEU A 540 0.03 -21.85 54.61
C LEU A 540 0.64 -21.68 53.22
N THR A 541 0.26 -20.63 52.49
CA THR A 541 0.76 -20.38 51.12
C THR A 541 1.35 -18.97 51.03
N THR A 542 2.55 -18.88 50.43
CA THR A 542 3.18 -17.62 50.04
C THR A 542 3.12 -17.47 48.53
N GLY A 543 2.89 -16.25 48.04
CA GLY A 543 2.90 -15.92 46.62
C GLY A 543 3.17 -14.44 46.39
N THR A 544 3.17 -14.01 45.13
CA THR A 544 3.30 -12.60 44.74
C THR A 544 2.20 -12.27 43.73
N VAL A 545 1.60 -11.08 43.84
CA VAL A 545 0.54 -10.59 42.94
C VAL A 545 0.76 -9.11 42.64
N ARG A 546 0.69 -8.71 41.37
CA ARG A 546 0.64 -7.27 41.02
C ARG A 546 -0.77 -6.75 41.26
N ARG A 547 -0.92 -5.64 41.98
CA ARG A 547 -2.20 -4.97 42.21
C ARG A 547 -2.09 -3.48 41.91
N PHE A 548 -3.06 -2.98 41.14
CA PHE A 548 -3.15 -1.60 40.70
C PHE A 548 -4.19 -0.81 41.50
N THR A 549 -4.00 0.51 41.56
CA THR A 549 -5.04 1.49 41.90
C THR A 549 -5.21 2.46 40.74
N CYS A 550 -5.66 1.97 39.58
CA CYS A 550 -6.20 2.83 38.55
C CYS A 550 -7.51 3.43 39.05
N ASN A 551 -7.76 4.71 38.76
CA ASN A 551 -9.09 5.29 38.95
C ASN A 551 -9.96 4.80 37.79
N THR A 552 -10.87 3.86 38.04
CA THR A 552 -11.79 3.34 37.02
C THR A 552 -12.86 4.39 36.71
N TYR A 553 -12.85 4.91 35.49
CA TYR A 553 -13.87 5.85 35.01
C TYR A 553 -14.89 5.12 34.13
N ASP A 554 -16.14 5.04 34.58
CA ASP A 554 -17.23 4.42 33.81
C ASP A 554 -17.45 5.17 32.48
N VAL A 555 -17.18 4.50 31.35
CA VAL A 555 -17.48 5.06 30.03
C VAL A 555 -19.00 5.09 29.88
N ALA A 556 -19.58 6.29 29.84
CA ALA A 556 -21.03 6.47 29.95
C ALA A 556 -21.74 6.42 28.58
N TRP A 557 -21.06 6.79 27.50
CA TRP A 557 -21.33 6.32 26.13
C TRP A 557 -20.13 6.59 25.21
N GLY A 558 -20.11 5.95 24.04
CA GLY A 558 -19.21 6.23 22.94
C GLY A 558 -19.90 5.98 21.60
N LYS A 559 -19.42 6.57 20.51
CA LYS A 559 -20.04 6.50 19.18
C LYS A 559 -18.98 6.51 18.06
N LEU A 560 -19.14 5.68 17.03
CA LEU A 560 -18.42 5.86 15.76
C LEU A 560 -18.90 7.14 15.08
N GLN A 561 -18.01 8.00 14.56
CA GLN A 561 -18.40 9.33 14.09
C GLN A 561 -18.19 9.54 12.58
N TRP A 562 -16.99 9.28 12.05
CA TRP A 562 -16.68 9.44 10.62
C TRP A 562 -15.38 8.72 10.23
N PRO A 563 -15.23 8.16 9.02
CA PRO A 563 -16.31 7.82 8.12
C PRO A 563 -17.20 6.72 8.73
N LEU A 564 -18.40 6.56 8.17
CA LEU A 564 -19.34 5.47 8.51
C LEU A 564 -19.30 4.34 7.47
N THR A 565 -18.66 4.62 6.33
CA THR A 565 -18.48 3.72 5.19
C THR A 565 -17.07 3.92 4.64
N ILE A 566 -16.31 2.85 4.45
CA ILE A 566 -14.96 2.87 3.88
C ILE A 566 -14.97 1.99 2.62
N ASP A 567 -14.42 2.50 1.51
CA ASP A 567 -14.23 1.75 0.27
C ASP A 567 -12.77 1.96 -0.16
N GLY A 568 -11.96 0.90 -0.25
CA GLY A 568 -10.52 1.04 -0.55
C GLY A 568 -9.80 -0.27 -0.89
N SER A 569 -8.49 -0.19 -1.08
CA SER A 569 -7.63 -1.33 -1.48
C SER A 569 -6.95 -2.05 -0.29
N PRO A 570 -6.48 -3.31 -0.47
CA PRO A 570 -5.83 -4.06 0.60
C PRO A 570 -4.56 -3.35 1.13
N GLY A 571 -4.51 -3.09 2.43
CA GLY A 571 -3.38 -2.39 3.05
C GLY A 571 -3.36 -0.87 2.87
N GLU A 572 -4.38 -0.27 2.25
CA GLU A 572 -4.61 1.19 2.30
C GLU A 572 -4.83 1.67 3.75
N ILE A 573 -4.60 2.96 4.03
CA ILE A 573 -4.69 3.52 5.38
C ILE A 573 -5.73 4.63 5.42
N GLU A 574 -6.78 4.45 6.21
CA GLU A 574 -7.87 5.42 6.37
C GLU A 574 -7.91 6.02 7.78
N THR A 575 -8.25 7.32 7.88
CA THR A 575 -8.35 7.99 9.19
C THR A 575 -9.79 7.96 9.70
N VAL A 576 -10.04 7.16 10.73
CA VAL A 576 -11.35 7.01 11.36
C VAL A 576 -11.43 7.84 12.63
N TYR A 577 -12.62 8.31 12.97
CA TYR A 577 -12.94 9.21 14.06
C TYR A 577 -14.13 8.69 14.88
N GLY A 578 -14.09 8.91 16.20
CA GLY A 578 -15.16 8.51 17.12
C GLY A 578 -15.22 9.42 18.35
N HIS A 579 -16.38 9.45 19.01
CA HIS A 579 -16.65 10.29 20.18
C HIS A 579 -16.82 9.47 21.45
N VAL A 580 -16.39 10.02 22.59
CA VAL A 580 -16.55 9.40 23.91
C VAL A 580 -17.07 10.38 24.96
N PHE A 581 -17.89 9.88 25.88
CA PHE A 581 -18.46 10.63 27.00
C PHE A 581 -18.20 9.92 28.34
N ILE A 582 -17.58 10.64 29.27
CA ILE A 582 -17.31 10.19 30.64
C ILE A 582 -17.64 11.34 31.59
N ASP A 583 -18.59 11.13 32.51
CA ASP A 583 -19.08 12.21 33.39
C ASP A 583 -17.96 12.75 34.29
N GLY A 584 -17.86 14.07 34.37
CA GLY A 584 -16.79 14.78 35.08
C GLY A 584 -15.42 14.80 34.38
N VAL A 585 -15.17 13.96 33.36
CA VAL A 585 -13.91 13.91 32.60
C VAL A 585 -14.04 14.71 31.29
N THR A 586 -14.82 14.23 30.32
CA THR A 586 -14.94 14.84 28.97
C THR A 586 -15.78 16.13 28.93
N THR A 587 -16.20 16.64 30.10
CA THR A 587 -17.42 17.45 30.22
C THR A 587 -17.19 18.96 30.24
N ARG A 588 -16.12 19.49 29.62
CA ARG A 588 -15.61 20.84 29.99
C ARG A 588 -15.16 21.82 28.91
N SER A 589 -16.05 22.09 27.96
CA SER A 589 -16.23 23.40 27.28
C SER A 589 -15.10 23.98 26.41
N THR A 590 -15.41 24.19 25.12
CA THR A 590 -14.65 24.99 24.13
C THR A 590 -13.29 24.43 23.71
N GLY A 591 -13.36 23.30 23.00
CA GLY A 591 -12.21 22.57 22.44
C GLY A 591 -12.05 21.21 23.10
N THR A 592 -11.30 20.31 22.46
CA THR A 592 -10.84 19.05 23.06
C THR A 592 -9.96 19.31 24.27
N ASP A 593 -10.27 18.68 25.41
CA ASP A 593 -9.38 18.60 26.58
C ASP A 593 -9.12 17.13 27.02
N PRO A 594 -8.68 16.25 26.08
CA PRO A 594 -8.46 14.83 26.33
C PRO A 594 -7.25 14.66 27.24
N ILE A 595 -7.50 14.40 28.52
CA ILE A 595 -6.45 14.20 29.52
C ILE A 595 -5.66 12.93 29.15
N PRO A 596 -4.38 13.02 28.76
CA PRO A 596 -3.65 11.87 28.22
C PRO A 596 -3.52 10.75 29.25
N GLY A 597 -3.82 9.52 28.82
CA GLY A 597 -3.74 8.33 29.67
C GLY A 597 -4.99 8.01 30.51
N ILE A 598 -6.03 8.85 30.51
CA ILE A 598 -7.30 8.53 31.23
C ILE A 598 -8.24 7.67 30.39
N VAL A 599 -8.36 7.94 29.09
CA VAL A 599 -9.21 7.17 28.16
C VAL A 599 -8.34 6.56 27.07
N ARG A 600 -8.43 5.24 26.92
CA ARG A 600 -7.86 4.51 25.79
C ARG A 600 -8.96 4.30 24.74
N ALA A 601 -8.66 4.66 23.51
CA ALA A 601 -9.55 4.47 22.37
C ALA A 601 -8.86 3.56 21.35
N GLN A 602 -9.62 2.73 20.66
CA GLN A 602 -9.13 1.95 19.52
C GLN A 602 -10.21 1.89 18.45
N VAL A 603 -9.80 1.94 17.18
CA VAL A 603 -10.65 1.52 16.05
C VAL A 603 -10.32 0.07 15.72
N GLY A 604 -11.26 -0.69 15.18
CA GLY A 604 -10.98 -2.05 14.72
C GLY A 604 -12.01 -2.56 13.72
N TYR A 605 -11.65 -3.64 13.03
CA TYR A 605 -12.50 -4.32 12.06
C TYR A 605 -12.66 -5.81 12.34
N GLY A 606 -13.76 -6.39 11.85
CA GLY A 606 -14.05 -7.81 11.80
C GLY A 606 -14.90 -8.16 10.58
N ALA A 607 -15.28 -9.43 10.43
CA ALA A 607 -16.14 -9.85 9.32
C ALA A 607 -17.55 -9.20 9.41
N ASP A 608 -18.20 -9.00 8.26
CA ASP A 608 -19.61 -8.56 8.17
C ASP A 608 -20.54 -9.33 9.13
N GLY A 609 -21.34 -8.58 9.89
CA GLY A 609 -22.34 -9.06 10.83
C GLY A 609 -21.77 -9.69 12.11
N SER A 610 -20.53 -9.36 12.50
CA SER A 610 -19.84 -10.01 13.63
C SER A 610 -19.81 -9.17 14.93
N ASP A 611 -19.69 -9.86 16.07
CA ASP A 611 -19.68 -9.23 17.39
C ASP A 611 -18.22 -9.01 17.87
N PRO A 612 -17.76 -7.76 18.07
CA PRO A 612 -16.39 -7.45 18.49
C PRO A 612 -16.05 -7.94 19.91
N SER A 613 -17.06 -8.28 20.73
CA SER A 613 -16.86 -8.89 22.05
C SER A 613 -16.65 -10.42 21.98
N ALA A 614 -16.94 -11.06 20.84
CA ALA A 614 -16.69 -12.49 20.63
C ALA A 614 -15.25 -12.80 20.20
N GLY A 615 -14.45 -11.77 19.88
CA GLY A 615 -13.07 -11.89 19.39
C GLY A 615 -12.96 -12.12 17.89
N GLY A 616 -11.73 -12.16 17.37
CA GLY A 616 -11.45 -12.27 15.93
C GLY A 616 -11.43 -10.94 15.16
N TRP A 617 -11.51 -9.81 15.88
CA TRP A 617 -11.36 -8.46 15.32
C TRP A 617 -9.92 -7.94 15.45
N THR A 618 -9.45 -7.21 14.44
CA THR A 618 -8.14 -6.51 14.42
C THR A 618 -8.34 -5.09 14.98
N TRP A 619 -7.41 -4.59 15.82
CA TRP A 619 -7.53 -3.30 16.51
C TRP A 619 -6.27 -2.44 16.37
N PHE A 620 -6.47 -1.13 16.26
CA PHE A 620 -5.46 -0.08 16.09
C PHE A 620 -5.68 0.99 17.18
N GLU A 621 -4.62 1.51 17.79
CA GLU A 621 -4.75 2.56 18.82
C GLU A 621 -5.25 3.88 18.22
N GLY A 622 -6.11 4.58 18.97
CA GLY A 622 -6.62 5.90 18.61
C GLY A 622 -6.13 6.98 19.57
N GLU A 623 -5.56 8.05 19.01
CA GLU A 623 -5.20 9.26 19.74
C GLU A 623 -6.35 10.26 19.75
N ALA A 624 -6.36 11.19 20.71
CA ALA A 624 -7.40 12.22 20.76
C ALA A 624 -7.13 13.32 19.72
N ASN A 625 -8.15 13.73 18.95
CA ASN A 625 -7.98 14.65 17.81
C ASN A 625 -7.71 16.10 18.29
N PRO A 626 -6.49 16.65 18.16
CA PRO A 626 -6.16 17.98 18.67
C PRO A 626 -6.73 19.13 17.80
N GLY A 627 -7.40 18.81 16.68
CA GLY A 627 -8.01 19.77 15.77
C GLY A 627 -9.49 20.05 16.01
N TRP A 628 -10.17 19.26 16.84
CA TRP A 628 -11.62 19.36 17.01
C TRP A 628 -12.04 20.56 17.87
N ASN A 629 -13.08 21.25 17.40
CA ASN A 629 -13.76 22.30 18.14
C ASN A 629 -15.21 21.87 18.32
N ASP A 630 -15.79 22.14 19.49
CA ASP A 630 -16.95 21.43 20.03
C ASP A 630 -18.24 21.45 19.21
N GLY A 631 -18.32 22.22 18.12
CA GLY A 631 -19.36 22.13 17.07
C GLY A 631 -20.79 22.52 17.49
N GLY A 632 -21.07 22.54 18.79
CA GLY A 632 -22.40 22.60 19.40
C GLY A 632 -22.70 21.47 20.40
N GLU A 633 -21.84 20.47 20.54
CA GLU A 633 -21.98 19.32 21.46
C GLU A 633 -20.95 19.43 22.60
N PRO A 634 -21.33 19.93 23.79
CA PRO A 634 -20.40 20.58 24.71
C PRO A 634 -19.84 19.66 25.82
N ASN A 635 -19.81 18.33 25.62
CA ASN A 635 -19.57 17.39 26.73
C ASN A 635 -18.82 16.09 26.37
N ASN A 636 -18.42 15.89 25.13
CA ASN A 636 -17.71 14.72 24.58
C ASN A 636 -16.36 15.16 23.99
N ASP A 637 -15.39 14.25 23.95
CA ASP A 637 -14.12 14.43 23.24
C ASP A 637 -14.09 13.55 21.98
N GLU A 638 -13.36 14.00 20.96
CA GLU A 638 -13.16 13.29 19.69
C GLU A 638 -11.78 12.62 19.63
N TYR A 639 -11.76 11.37 19.18
CA TYR A 639 -10.57 10.57 18.92
C TYR A 639 -10.46 10.26 17.43
N GLN A 640 -9.23 10.08 16.95
CA GLN A 640 -8.88 9.69 15.59
C GLN A 640 -7.90 8.51 15.60
N ALA A 641 -7.93 7.65 14.60
CA ALA A 641 -7.05 6.49 14.47
C ALA A 641 -6.81 6.15 12.99
N GLU A 642 -5.61 5.66 12.69
CA GLU A 642 -5.28 5.12 11.37
C GLU A 642 -5.68 3.64 11.32
N LEU A 643 -6.70 3.33 10.50
CA LEU A 643 -7.19 1.99 10.22
C LEU A 643 -6.50 1.48 8.95
N ILE A 644 -5.63 0.46 9.08
CA ILE A 644 -5.07 -0.23 7.91
C ILE A 644 -6.13 -1.20 7.39
N LEU A 645 -6.54 -1.06 6.13
CA LEU A 645 -7.58 -1.89 5.52
C LEU A 645 -7.14 -3.37 5.45
N PRO A 646 -8.08 -4.33 5.62
CA PRO A 646 -7.82 -5.76 5.55
C PRO A 646 -6.97 -6.18 4.34
N PRO A 647 -6.03 -7.12 4.49
CA PRO A 647 -5.18 -7.62 3.39
C PRO A 647 -5.91 -8.57 2.43
N LEU A 648 -7.23 -8.72 2.56
CA LEU A 648 -8.09 -9.57 1.74
C LEU A 648 -9.31 -8.76 1.30
N PRO A 649 -9.66 -8.76 -0.01
CA PRO A 649 -10.91 -8.18 -0.50
C PRO A 649 -12.16 -8.83 0.11
N GLY A 650 -13.19 -8.03 0.39
CA GLY A 650 -14.43 -8.47 1.01
C GLY A 650 -15.17 -7.38 1.81
N ASP A 651 -16.31 -7.75 2.38
CA ASP A 651 -17.14 -6.90 3.23
C ASP A 651 -16.79 -7.12 4.73
N TYR A 652 -16.59 -6.01 5.47
CA TYR A 652 -16.15 -5.99 6.86
C TYR A 652 -16.96 -4.99 7.70
N ASP A 653 -17.22 -5.34 8.96
CA ASP A 653 -17.69 -4.39 9.97
C ASP A 653 -16.48 -3.67 10.58
N PHE A 654 -16.61 -2.37 10.89
CA PHE A 654 -15.66 -1.64 11.74
C PHE A 654 -16.37 -0.80 12.80
N CYS A 655 -15.70 -0.58 13.93
CA CYS A 655 -16.24 0.22 15.03
C CYS A 655 -15.13 0.79 15.93
N TYR A 656 -15.51 1.71 16.82
CA TYR A 656 -14.63 2.15 17.90
C TYR A 656 -14.85 1.32 19.17
N ARG A 657 -13.84 1.24 20.02
CA ARG A 657 -13.98 0.85 21.42
C ARG A 657 -13.24 1.80 22.36
N TYR A 658 -13.80 1.98 23.54
CA TYR A 658 -13.27 2.88 24.58
C TYR A 658 -13.14 2.17 25.92
N SER A 659 -12.14 2.57 26.69
CA SER A 659 -11.92 2.15 28.08
C SER A 659 -11.50 3.32 28.94
N GLY A 660 -12.06 3.41 30.15
CA GLY A 660 -11.65 4.31 31.22
C GLY A 660 -10.95 3.61 32.40
N ASP A 661 -10.46 2.38 32.19
CA ASP A 661 -9.73 1.58 33.20
C ASP A 661 -8.37 1.04 32.69
N GLY A 662 -7.92 1.50 31.52
CA GLY A 662 -6.67 1.09 30.86
C GLY A 662 -6.83 0.01 29.78
N GLY A 663 -8.01 -0.60 29.69
CA GLY A 663 -8.36 -1.64 28.72
C GLY A 663 -8.77 -2.98 29.34
N LEU A 664 -9.16 -2.98 30.63
CA LEU A 664 -9.68 -4.14 31.35
C LEU A 664 -11.17 -4.35 31.02
N THR A 665 -11.92 -3.26 30.85
CA THR A 665 -13.26 -3.27 30.26
C THR A 665 -13.32 -2.40 29.02
N TRP A 666 -14.08 -2.86 28.03
CA TRP A 666 -14.25 -2.20 26.74
C TRP A 666 -15.72 -1.95 26.44
N LEU A 667 -16.02 -0.72 26.09
CA LEU A 667 -17.31 -0.28 25.58
C LEU A 667 -17.19 -0.06 24.06
N TYR A 668 -17.90 -0.88 23.30
CA TYR A 668 -17.89 -0.89 21.83
C TYR A 668 -18.95 0.07 21.29
N ALA A 669 -18.61 0.80 20.23
CA ALA A 669 -19.30 2.01 19.79
C ALA A 669 -19.59 1.99 18.28
N ASP A 670 -20.87 1.93 17.93
CA ASP A 670 -21.40 1.95 16.56
C ASP A 670 -22.02 3.33 16.20
N ASP A 671 -22.67 3.47 15.04
CA ASP A 671 -23.34 4.72 14.59
C ASP A 671 -24.77 4.89 15.17
N GLY A 672 -25.22 3.95 16.00
CA GLY A 672 -26.59 3.87 16.50
C GLY A 672 -27.10 5.14 17.18
N GLY A 673 -28.43 5.27 17.25
CA GLY A 673 -29.10 6.44 17.84
C GLY A 673 -28.86 6.65 19.34
N GLY A 674 -28.22 5.69 20.03
CA GLY A 674 -27.66 5.82 21.37
C GLY A 674 -26.14 5.63 21.45
N GLY A 675 -25.46 5.42 20.31
CA GLY A 675 -24.13 4.83 20.26
C GLY A 675 -24.11 3.52 21.05
N SER A 676 -23.07 3.34 21.87
CA SER A 676 -22.93 2.19 22.76
C SER A 676 -23.98 2.06 23.89
N ALA A 677 -24.86 3.05 24.10
CA ALA A 677 -25.75 3.10 25.26
C ALA A 677 -26.86 2.04 25.28
N ASP A 678 -27.21 1.46 24.13
CA ASP A 678 -28.07 0.27 24.01
C ASP A 678 -27.30 -1.03 23.68
N GLY A 679 -25.97 -0.96 23.66
CA GLY A 679 -25.06 -2.06 23.35
C GLY A 679 -24.81 -2.20 21.84
N TYR A 680 -23.61 -2.63 21.48
CA TYR A 680 -23.18 -2.77 20.08
C TYR A 680 -24.15 -3.65 19.27
N GLN A 681 -24.57 -3.12 18.13
CA GLN A 681 -25.45 -3.76 17.16
C GLN A 681 -24.71 -3.84 15.82
N PRO A 682 -24.43 -5.05 15.27
CA PRO A 682 -23.79 -5.17 13.97
C PRO A 682 -24.54 -4.41 12.87
N GLU A 683 -25.88 -4.33 12.94
CA GLU A 683 -26.68 -3.56 11.98
C GLU A 683 -26.48 -2.02 12.01
N ASN A 684 -25.72 -1.51 12.98
CA ASN A 684 -25.33 -0.09 13.11
C ASN A 684 -23.82 0.14 12.92
N ALA A 685 -23.03 -0.90 12.61
CA ALA A 685 -21.58 -0.82 12.48
C ALA A 685 -21.15 0.09 11.31
N GLY A 686 -19.90 0.56 11.36
CA GLY A 686 -19.25 1.10 10.17
C GLY A 686 -19.09 -0.02 9.13
N GLN A 687 -19.32 0.27 7.86
CA GLN A 687 -19.28 -0.73 6.78
C GLN A 687 -18.05 -0.52 5.90
N MET A 688 -17.21 -1.53 5.71
CA MET A 688 -15.96 -1.41 4.97
C MET A 688 -15.88 -2.43 3.83
N THR A 689 -15.77 -1.93 2.60
CA THR A 689 -15.54 -2.72 1.38
C THR A 689 -14.06 -2.67 1.03
N VAL A 690 -13.36 -3.80 1.07
CA VAL A 690 -12.02 -3.93 0.48
C VAL A 690 -12.14 -4.52 -0.92
N GLN A 691 -11.56 -3.86 -1.92
CA GLN A 691 -11.71 -4.23 -3.34
C GLN A 691 -10.49 -5.01 -3.86
N GLU A 692 -10.69 -5.76 -4.95
CA GLU A 692 -9.67 -6.55 -5.65
C GLU A 692 -8.94 -5.62 -6.67
N GLU A 693 -7.63 -5.79 -6.91
CA GLU A 693 -6.79 -4.83 -7.66
C GLU A 693 -6.50 -5.28 -9.12
N ILE A 694 -7.09 -4.60 -10.10
CA ILE A 694 -7.34 -5.16 -11.45
C ILE A 694 -6.26 -4.83 -12.50
N CYS A 695 -5.76 -5.87 -13.19
CA CYS A 695 -4.92 -5.73 -14.39
C CYS A 695 -5.73 -5.93 -15.70
N CYS A 696 -5.46 -5.13 -16.75
CA CYS A 696 -6.45 -4.83 -17.80
C CYS A 696 -6.18 -5.42 -19.20
N ILE A 697 -6.72 -6.62 -19.46
CA ILE A 697 -7.12 -7.08 -20.82
C ILE A 697 -8.54 -7.66 -20.76
N ALA A 698 -9.49 -7.06 -21.50
CA ALA A 698 -10.88 -7.53 -21.60
C ALA A 698 -11.29 -7.84 -23.06
N PRO A 699 -11.85 -9.03 -23.37
CA PRO A 699 -12.29 -9.39 -24.72
C PRO A 699 -13.73 -8.93 -25.06
N ASP A 700 -14.06 -8.87 -26.36
CA ASP A 700 -15.37 -8.46 -26.88
C ASP A 700 -16.52 -9.37 -26.42
N ASN A 701 -17.58 -8.76 -25.86
CA ASN A 701 -18.79 -9.45 -25.41
C ASN A 701 -19.80 -9.77 -26.53
N GLY A 702 -19.51 -9.38 -27.78
CA GLY A 702 -20.34 -9.65 -28.95
C GLY A 702 -21.59 -8.75 -29.06
N ALA A 703 -21.71 -7.73 -28.22
CA ALA A 703 -22.77 -6.71 -28.26
C ALA A 703 -22.26 -5.32 -28.71
N GLY A 704 -20.94 -5.10 -28.75
CA GLY A 704 -20.32 -3.88 -29.28
C GLY A 704 -19.94 -2.81 -28.24
N THR A 705 -19.76 -3.19 -26.97
CA THR A 705 -19.14 -2.33 -25.93
C THR A 705 -18.25 -3.18 -25.03
N ILE A 706 -17.11 -2.64 -24.60
CA ILE A 706 -16.24 -3.20 -23.55
C ILE A 706 -15.99 -2.07 -22.55
N ASP A 707 -16.08 -2.36 -21.26
CA ASP A 707 -15.74 -1.43 -20.17
C ASP A 707 -14.47 -1.96 -19.45
N PHE A 708 -13.55 -1.05 -19.09
CA PHE A 708 -12.25 -1.35 -18.48
C PHE A 708 -12.07 -0.56 -17.15
N PRO A 709 -11.45 -1.17 -16.12
CA PRO A 709 -10.85 -0.45 -14.98
C PRO A 709 -9.54 0.28 -15.35
N PRO A 710 -9.03 1.22 -14.51
CA PRO A 710 -8.25 2.36 -15.02
C PRO A 710 -6.75 2.18 -15.29
N ASP A 711 -6.05 1.26 -14.62
CA ASP A 711 -4.63 1.49 -14.25
C ASP A 711 -3.58 0.78 -15.15
N CYS A 712 -3.77 0.80 -16.48
CA CYS A 712 -2.85 0.21 -17.46
C CYS A 712 -1.87 1.20 -18.13
N PRO A 713 -0.57 0.85 -18.30
CA PRO A 713 0.37 1.56 -19.18
C PRO A 713 0.63 0.87 -20.56
N TYR A 714 0.49 1.64 -21.64
CA TYR A 714 0.67 1.34 -23.09
C TYR A 714 2.12 0.81 -23.49
N LEU A 715 2.33 0.10 -24.64
CA LEU A 715 3.66 -0.13 -25.34
C LEU A 715 3.57 -0.03 -26.91
N GLY A 716 4.43 0.74 -27.62
CA GLY A 716 4.63 0.88 -29.11
C GLY A 716 3.41 1.02 -30.08
N PRO A 717 3.24 2.09 -30.91
CA PRO A 717 1.93 2.47 -31.49
C PRO A 717 1.31 1.40 -32.40
N ASP A 718 0.35 0.65 -31.86
CA ASP A 718 -0.50 -0.27 -32.61
C ASP A 718 -1.31 0.47 -33.70
N PRO A 719 -1.47 -0.12 -34.90
CA PRO A 719 -2.35 0.47 -35.91
C PRO A 719 -3.78 0.52 -35.37
N MET A 720 -4.46 1.65 -35.55
CA MET A 720 -5.87 1.74 -35.19
C MET A 720 -6.66 0.73 -36.02
N MET A 721 -7.74 0.15 -35.49
CA MET A 721 -8.49 -0.90 -36.19
C MET A 721 -9.98 -0.63 -36.29
N ILE A 722 -10.54 -0.96 -37.46
CA ILE A 722 -11.96 -1.24 -37.63
C ILE A 722 -12.11 -2.76 -37.66
N ILE A 723 -12.94 -3.30 -36.76
CA ILE A 723 -13.19 -4.74 -36.60
C ILE A 723 -14.70 -5.00 -36.60
N SER A 724 -15.43 -4.20 -35.83
CA SER A 724 -16.89 -4.21 -35.78
C SER A 724 -17.51 -3.89 -37.15
N GLY A 725 -18.63 -4.53 -37.50
CA GLY A 725 -19.32 -4.30 -38.77
C GLY A 725 -18.69 -4.94 -40.01
N LEU A 726 -17.57 -5.67 -39.87
CA LEU A 726 -16.91 -6.43 -40.93
C LEU A 726 -17.23 -7.94 -40.84
N PRO A 727 -16.96 -8.75 -41.90
CA PRO A 727 -17.17 -10.19 -41.84
C PRO A 727 -16.18 -10.88 -40.87
N ALA A 728 -16.60 -11.93 -40.17
CA ALA A 728 -15.78 -12.61 -39.16
C ALA A 728 -14.35 -12.96 -39.67
N GLY A 729 -13.34 -12.66 -38.85
CA GLY A 729 -11.93 -12.81 -39.22
C GLY A 729 -11.43 -11.79 -40.24
N THR A 730 -12.01 -10.59 -40.29
CA THR A 730 -11.63 -9.48 -41.18
C THR A 730 -11.51 -8.19 -40.39
N THR A 731 -10.40 -7.48 -40.56
CA THR A 731 -10.14 -6.13 -40.04
C THR A 731 -9.90 -5.16 -41.19
N ILE A 732 -10.00 -3.86 -40.91
CA ILE A 732 -9.29 -2.81 -41.64
C ILE A 732 -8.35 -2.15 -40.63
N GLU A 733 -7.05 -2.35 -40.81
CA GLU A 733 -5.98 -1.71 -40.03
C GLU A 733 -5.70 -0.32 -40.62
N LEU A 734 -5.49 0.68 -39.77
CA LEU A 734 -5.23 2.08 -40.13
C LEU A 734 -3.88 2.49 -39.52
N ALA A 735 -2.84 2.60 -40.35
CA ALA A 735 -1.48 2.93 -39.92
C ALA A 735 -0.99 4.26 -40.50
N GLY A 736 -0.49 5.16 -39.65
CA GLY A 736 0.19 6.38 -40.09
C GLY A 736 0.05 7.54 -39.10
N PRO A 737 0.89 8.59 -39.22
CA PRO A 737 1.09 9.60 -38.19
C PRO A 737 0.05 10.74 -38.23
N MET A 738 -0.15 11.39 -37.09
CA MET A 738 -0.57 12.79 -37.04
C MET A 738 0.60 13.71 -37.41
N GLU A 739 0.36 14.57 -38.40
CA GLU A 739 1.35 15.49 -38.97
C GLU A 739 0.73 16.86 -39.30
N ASN A 740 1.54 17.78 -39.82
CA ASN A 740 1.10 19.11 -40.30
C ASN A 740 0.32 19.91 -39.24
N PHE A 741 0.90 20.11 -38.06
CA PHE A 741 0.29 20.87 -36.95
C PHE A 741 0.23 22.38 -37.25
N PHE A 742 -0.91 23.02 -36.98
CA PHE A 742 -1.14 24.45 -37.10
C PHE A 742 -2.16 24.95 -36.08
N ASN A 743 -2.32 26.28 -35.96
CA ASN A 743 -3.16 26.94 -34.95
C ASN A 743 -2.85 26.54 -33.50
N VAL A 744 -1.62 26.09 -33.20
CA VAL A 744 -1.19 25.75 -31.84
C VAL A 744 -1.28 26.99 -30.94
N VAL A 745 -2.05 26.92 -29.86
CA VAL A 745 -2.25 28.01 -28.90
C VAL A 745 -2.25 27.46 -27.48
N ASN A 746 -1.30 27.91 -26.67
CA ASN A 746 -1.24 27.66 -25.24
C ASN A 746 -1.90 28.81 -24.46
N ILE A 747 -2.66 28.49 -23.41
CA ILE A 747 -3.19 29.45 -22.42
C ILE A 747 -3.10 28.85 -21.00
N PRO A 748 -2.86 29.66 -19.94
CA PRO A 748 -2.85 29.15 -18.56
C PRO A 748 -4.18 28.54 -18.12
N GLY A 749 -4.14 27.37 -17.48
CA GLY A 749 -5.32 26.62 -17.00
C GLY A 749 -5.30 25.15 -17.42
N GLY A 750 -6.49 24.56 -17.56
CA GLY A 750 -6.67 23.12 -17.86
C GLY A 750 -6.94 22.29 -16.60
N THR A 751 -7.30 21.02 -16.77
CA THR A 751 -7.60 20.10 -15.66
C THR A 751 -6.37 19.85 -14.77
N LEU A 752 -5.18 19.83 -15.35
CA LEU A 752 -3.90 19.63 -14.66
C LEU A 752 -3.27 20.93 -14.10
N GLY A 753 -3.95 22.08 -14.20
CA GLY A 753 -3.57 23.33 -13.53
C GLY A 753 -2.39 24.11 -14.13
N GLY A 754 -1.71 23.63 -15.17
CA GLY A 754 -0.65 24.34 -15.89
C GLY A 754 -1.15 25.12 -17.11
N GLU A 755 -1.16 24.48 -18.28
CA GLU A 755 -1.55 25.08 -19.57
C GLU A 755 -2.56 24.22 -20.35
N ILE A 756 -3.46 24.87 -21.09
CA ILE A 756 -4.26 24.27 -22.17
C ILE A 756 -3.55 24.53 -23.50
N CYS A 757 -3.22 23.48 -24.25
CA CYS A 757 -2.71 23.53 -25.62
C CYS A 757 -3.82 23.10 -26.61
N THR A 758 -4.32 24.02 -27.43
CA THR A 758 -5.25 23.70 -28.54
C THR A 758 -4.51 23.66 -29.87
N PHE A 759 -4.85 22.73 -30.76
CA PHE A 759 -4.20 22.58 -32.07
C PHE A 759 -5.13 22.07 -33.18
N ASN A 760 -4.70 22.24 -34.44
CA ASN A 760 -5.21 21.51 -35.60
C ASN A 760 -4.06 20.71 -36.22
N ALA A 761 -4.36 19.55 -36.80
CA ALA A 761 -3.38 18.70 -37.50
C ALA A 761 -4.05 17.88 -38.61
N GLN A 762 -3.31 16.95 -39.21
CA GLN A 762 -3.81 15.98 -40.19
C GLN A 762 -3.34 14.58 -39.82
N LEU A 763 -4.25 13.62 -39.76
CA LEU A 763 -3.94 12.19 -39.70
C LEU A 763 -3.81 11.66 -41.12
N THR A 764 -2.64 11.13 -41.47
CA THR A 764 -2.38 10.53 -42.78
C THR A 764 -2.25 9.02 -42.60
N TRP A 765 -3.27 8.27 -43.02
CA TRP A 765 -3.41 6.83 -42.78
C TRP A 765 -3.36 6.02 -44.07
N ASP A 766 -2.56 4.94 -44.06
CA ASP A 766 -2.70 3.81 -44.97
C ASP A 766 -3.60 2.75 -44.32
N LEU A 767 -4.78 2.54 -44.92
CA LEU A 767 -5.77 1.55 -44.52
C LEU A 767 -5.51 0.25 -45.29
N THR A 768 -5.44 -0.89 -44.59
CA THR A 768 -5.26 -2.22 -45.19
C THR A 768 -6.32 -3.19 -44.68
N GLY A 769 -7.03 -3.85 -45.59
CA GLY A 769 -8.03 -4.87 -45.26
C GLY A 769 -7.42 -6.27 -45.19
N THR A 770 -7.77 -7.03 -44.15
CA THR A 770 -7.35 -8.42 -43.95
C THR A 770 -8.48 -9.40 -44.28
N GLY A 771 -8.30 -10.70 -44.00
CA GLY A 771 -9.39 -11.68 -44.04
C GLY A 771 -10.17 -11.72 -45.36
N SER A 772 -11.47 -11.46 -45.31
CA SER A 772 -12.33 -11.40 -46.50
C SER A 772 -12.15 -10.13 -47.36
N LEU A 773 -11.51 -9.10 -46.81
CA LEU A 773 -11.11 -7.87 -47.49
C LEU A 773 -9.62 -7.89 -47.90
N ALA A 774 -8.94 -9.04 -47.84
CA ALA A 774 -7.53 -9.16 -48.21
C ALA A 774 -7.23 -8.61 -49.61
N GLY A 775 -6.51 -7.48 -49.65
CA GLY A 775 -6.21 -6.74 -50.89
C GLY A 775 -7.02 -5.44 -51.09
N PHE A 776 -7.92 -5.10 -50.16
CA PHE A 776 -8.39 -3.73 -49.95
C PHE A 776 -7.23 -2.90 -49.40
N THR A 777 -6.86 -1.82 -50.09
CA THR A 777 -5.94 -0.80 -49.58
C THR A 777 -6.43 0.59 -49.95
N ARG A 778 -6.34 1.53 -49.01
CA ARG A 778 -6.86 2.90 -49.17
C ARG A 778 -5.96 3.90 -48.44
N HIS A 779 -5.58 4.98 -49.10
CA HIS A 779 -4.86 6.08 -48.44
C HIS A 779 -5.85 7.20 -48.09
N ILE A 780 -5.90 7.59 -46.82
CA ILE A 780 -6.85 8.57 -46.26
C ILE A 780 -6.06 9.69 -45.57
N ILE A 781 -6.50 10.94 -45.76
CA ILE A 781 -6.01 12.10 -45.01
C ILE A 781 -7.20 12.73 -44.30
N MET A 782 -7.26 12.56 -42.97
CA MET A 782 -8.32 13.07 -42.11
C MET A 782 -7.84 14.36 -41.40
N PRO A 783 -8.51 15.51 -41.58
CA PRO A 783 -8.18 16.71 -40.81
C PRO A 783 -8.69 16.56 -39.38
N VAL A 784 -7.89 16.99 -38.39
CA VAL A 784 -8.25 16.90 -36.97
C VAL A 784 -8.15 18.23 -36.22
N GLU A 785 -8.95 18.36 -35.16
CA GLU A 785 -8.81 19.37 -34.10
C GLU A 785 -8.58 18.65 -32.77
N GLY A 786 -7.59 19.12 -32.00
CA GLY A 786 -7.23 18.56 -30.70
C GLY A 786 -6.97 19.60 -29.61
N GLU A 787 -6.99 19.13 -28.37
CA GLU A 787 -6.91 19.92 -27.14
C GLU A 787 -6.23 19.06 -26.06
N ILE A 788 -5.18 19.58 -25.45
CA ILE A 788 -4.34 18.91 -24.43
C ILE A 788 -4.31 19.80 -23.18
N HIS A 789 -4.39 19.20 -22.00
CA HIS A 789 -4.09 19.84 -20.72
C HIS A 789 -2.71 19.41 -20.21
N ILE A 790 -1.99 20.31 -19.55
CA ILE A 790 -0.58 20.13 -19.17
C ILE A 790 -0.39 20.59 -17.72
N GLY A 791 0.41 19.85 -16.95
CA GLY A 791 0.75 20.18 -15.56
C GLY A 791 1.70 21.39 -15.38
N PRO A 792 1.95 21.82 -14.13
CA PRO A 792 2.90 22.90 -13.82
C PRO A 792 4.35 22.53 -14.14
N ARG A 793 5.22 23.54 -14.36
CA ARG A 793 6.63 23.35 -14.77
C ARG A 793 7.64 23.87 -13.75
N THR A 794 8.72 23.13 -13.50
CA THR A 794 9.91 23.56 -12.73
C THR A 794 10.86 24.41 -13.59
N SER A 795 10.56 25.70 -13.72
CA SER A 795 11.36 26.60 -14.58
C SER A 795 12.80 26.79 -14.10
N GLY A 796 13.73 26.83 -15.06
CA GLY A 796 15.17 26.99 -14.84
C GLY A 796 15.95 25.67 -14.88
N ASP A 797 15.28 24.54 -14.63
CA ASP A 797 15.90 23.23 -14.70
C ASP A 797 16.19 22.81 -16.15
N PRO A 798 17.34 22.15 -16.42
CA PRO A 798 17.74 21.73 -17.76
C PRO A 798 16.91 20.56 -18.31
N VAL A 799 16.23 19.81 -17.44
CA VAL A 799 15.22 18.81 -17.80
C VAL A 799 14.02 19.02 -16.87
N GLN A 800 12.81 19.04 -17.43
CA GLN A 800 11.55 19.21 -16.71
C GLN A 800 10.60 18.10 -17.14
N LEU A 801 9.96 17.42 -16.19
CA LEU A 801 8.98 16.35 -16.43
C LEU A 801 7.67 16.71 -15.74
N PHE A 802 6.55 16.64 -16.45
CA PHE A 802 5.22 16.96 -15.92
C PHE A 802 4.11 16.19 -16.65
N PRO A 803 2.96 15.92 -16.00
CA PRO A 803 1.86 15.18 -16.59
C PRO A 803 1.15 15.96 -17.71
N ALA A 804 0.48 15.23 -18.60
CA ALA A 804 -0.36 15.74 -19.67
C ALA A 804 -1.64 14.88 -19.84
N ASP A 805 -2.66 15.44 -20.47
CA ASP A 805 -3.95 14.77 -20.75
C ASP A 805 -4.42 15.20 -22.15
N LEU A 806 -4.67 14.25 -23.05
CA LEU A 806 -5.30 14.54 -24.34
C LEU A 806 -6.81 14.73 -24.12
N PHE A 807 -7.16 15.94 -23.69
CA PHE A 807 -8.52 16.32 -23.35
C PHE A 807 -9.53 16.10 -24.50
N ARG A 808 -9.12 16.31 -25.77
CA ARG A 808 -10.03 16.18 -26.92
C ARG A 808 -9.27 15.94 -28.21
N LEU A 809 -9.77 15.07 -29.08
CA LEU A 809 -9.33 14.91 -30.47
C LEU A 809 -10.52 14.47 -31.35
N THR A 810 -10.69 15.10 -32.51
CA THR A 810 -11.76 14.73 -33.47
C THR A 810 -11.34 14.87 -34.92
N GLY A 811 -11.82 13.99 -35.79
CA GLY A 811 -11.69 14.10 -37.25
C GLY A 811 -12.83 13.40 -38.01
N GLN A 812 -13.06 13.80 -39.25
CA GLN A 812 -14.07 13.18 -40.12
C GLN A 812 -13.72 13.33 -41.60
N VAL A 813 -13.94 12.26 -42.38
CA VAL A 813 -13.80 12.23 -43.83
C VAL A 813 -15.18 12.29 -44.49
N PHE A 814 -15.28 12.98 -45.63
CA PHE A 814 -16.54 13.17 -46.36
C PHE A 814 -16.39 12.84 -47.84
N GLY A 815 -17.25 11.95 -48.35
CA GLY A 815 -17.36 11.67 -49.79
C GLY A 815 -16.18 10.91 -50.38
N ASP A 816 -15.61 9.97 -49.61
CA ASP A 816 -14.63 9.02 -50.14
C ASP A 816 -15.34 7.96 -51.02
N PRO A 817 -14.71 7.44 -52.10
CA PRO A 817 -15.30 6.41 -52.95
C PRO A 817 -15.56 5.06 -52.23
N ASP A 818 -14.88 4.80 -51.11
CA ASP A 818 -14.99 3.54 -50.38
C ASP A 818 -15.80 3.70 -49.08
N PHE A 819 -15.87 4.90 -48.50
CA PHE A 819 -16.57 5.24 -47.26
C PHE A 819 -17.59 6.39 -47.42
N ASP A 820 -18.87 6.11 -47.13
CA ASP A 820 -19.93 7.12 -46.95
C ASP A 820 -19.75 7.88 -45.62
N LEU A 821 -19.17 7.21 -44.61
CA LEU A 821 -18.74 7.78 -43.33
C LEU A 821 -17.41 7.14 -42.91
N LEU A 822 -16.46 7.96 -42.45
CA LEU A 822 -15.34 7.56 -41.60
C LEU A 822 -15.05 8.72 -40.63
N GLN A 823 -15.13 8.47 -39.33
CA GLN A 823 -15.01 9.47 -38.26
C GLN A 823 -14.14 8.94 -37.13
N LEU A 824 -13.38 9.83 -36.48
CA LEU A 824 -12.55 9.56 -35.30
C LEU A 824 -12.94 10.51 -34.16
N THR A 825 -13.05 9.99 -32.95
CA THR A 825 -13.14 10.76 -31.69
C THR A 825 -12.28 10.10 -30.62
N ALA A 826 -11.49 10.88 -29.88
CA ALA A 826 -10.62 10.41 -28.80
C ALA A 826 -10.47 11.49 -27.71
N GLY A 827 -10.04 11.10 -26.51
CA GLY A 827 -9.77 12.03 -25.40
C GLY A 827 -10.93 12.27 -24.43
N THR A 828 -10.59 12.83 -23.26
CA THR A 828 -11.41 12.76 -22.05
C THR A 828 -12.73 13.55 -22.09
N ASP A 829 -12.87 14.60 -22.90
CA ASP A 829 -14.14 15.33 -23.17
C ASP A 829 -15.21 14.44 -23.85
N TYR A 830 -14.80 13.30 -24.45
CA TYR A 830 -15.71 12.28 -24.98
C TYR A 830 -15.89 11.06 -24.07
N GLY A 831 -15.28 11.05 -22.88
CA GLY A 831 -15.29 9.90 -21.98
C GLY A 831 -14.34 8.77 -22.41
N LEU A 832 -13.37 9.05 -23.28
CA LEU A 832 -12.34 8.11 -23.71
C LEU A 832 -11.01 8.49 -23.03
N PRO A 833 -10.45 7.66 -22.12
CA PRO A 833 -9.29 8.03 -21.32
C PRO A 833 -8.03 8.13 -22.19
N SER A 834 -7.33 9.26 -22.12
CA SER A 834 -6.10 9.48 -22.89
C SER A 834 -5.00 10.24 -22.09
N PRO A 835 -4.49 9.65 -21.00
CA PRO A 835 -3.46 10.24 -20.15
C PRO A 835 -2.10 10.33 -20.84
N GLY A 836 -1.15 11.06 -20.25
CA GLY A 836 0.19 11.21 -20.81
C GLY A 836 1.19 11.96 -19.93
N HIS A 837 2.39 12.17 -20.46
CA HIS A 837 3.44 12.97 -19.83
C HIS A 837 4.25 13.75 -20.88
N THR A 838 4.88 14.83 -20.45
CA THR A 838 5.75 15.67 -21.29
C THR A 838 7.08 15.94 -20.59
N THR A 839 8.16 15.75 -21.36
CA THR A 839 9.52 16.08 -20.97
C THR A 839 10.01 17.27 -21.78
N LEU A 840 10.56 18.30 -21.12
CA LEU A 840 11.30 19.39 -21.75
C LEU A 840 12.79 19.22 -21.46
N SER A 841 13.62 19.16 -22.49
CA SER A 841 15.08 19.04 -22.37
C SER A 841 15.77 20.27 -22.99
N ARG A 842 16.50 21.06 -22.20
CA ARG A 842 17.08 22.32 -22.63
C ARG A 842 18.28 22.12 -23.56
N LEU A 843 18.26 22.82 -24.69
CA LEU A 843 19.25 22.77 -25.76
C LEU A 843 20.33 23.83 -25.57
N ASP A 844 21.47 23.65 -26.26
CA ASP A 844 22.64 24.55 -26.22
C ASP A 844 22.34 26.00 -26.65
N ASP A 845 21.25 26.24 -27.37
CA ASP A 845 20.80 27.56 -27.82
C ASP A 845 19.85 28.27 -26.84
N GLY A 846 19.42 27.58 -25.77
CA GLY A 846 18.49 28.08 -24.76
C GLY A 846 17.01 27.78 -25.03
N ASN A 847 16.68 27.08 -26.12
CA ASN A 847 15.34 26.51 -26.33
C ASN A 847 15.20 25.16 -25.60
N PHE A 848 14.00 24.57 -25.62
CA PHE A 848 13.78 23.19 -25.18
C PHE A 848 13.39 22.30 -26.36
N ALA A 849 13.92 21.09 -26.38
CA ALA A 849 13.28 19.96 -27.07
C ALA A 849 12.08 19.52 -26.24
N VAL A 850 10.95 19.28 -26.90
CA VAL A 850 9.71 18.77 -26.31
C VAL A 850 9.57 17.32 -26.73
N ASP A 851 9.38 16.42 -25.76
CA ASP A 851 8.97 15.05 -25.99
C ASP A 851 7.68 14.80 -25.21
N SER A 852 6.66 14.22 -25.84
CA SER A 852 5.32 14.07 -25.24
C SER A 852 4.72 12.74 -25.62
N PHE A 853 4.28 12.01 -24.60
CA PHE A 853 3.72 10.68 -24.70
C PHE A 853 2.27 10.74 -24.24
N PHE A 854 1.40 10.05 -24.98
CA PHE A 854 0.00 9.90 -24.64
C PHE A 854 -0.41 8.47 -24.93
N ASP A 855 -1.15 7.89 -24.00
CA ASP A 855 -2.01 6.75 -24.25
C ASP A 855 -3.26 7.35 -24.89
N ILE A 856 -3.75 6.85 -26.03
CA ILE A 856 -4.87 7.46 -26.76
C ILE A 856 -5.97 6.42 -26.94
N THR A 857 -7.05 6.52 -26.16
CA THR A 857 -8.27 5.75 -26.39
C THR A 857 -9.15 6.47 -27.41
N TYR A 858 -9.58 5.75 -28.44
CA TYR A 858 -10.28 6.27 -29.61
C TYR A 858 -11.51 5.44 -29.98
N GLN A 859 -12.46 6.08 -30.65
CA GLN A 859 -13.57 5.47 -31.36
C GLN A 859 -13.49 5.81 -32.85
N ILE A 860 -13.63 4.80 -33.71
CA ILE A 860 -13.78 4.94 -35.16
C ILE A 860 -15.16 4.44 -35.60
N ASP A 861 -15.97 5.35 -36.14
CA ASP A 861 -17.25 5.04 -36.78
C ASP A 861 -17.09 5.02 -38.30
N PHE A 862 -17.64 3.99 -38.97
CA PHE A 862 -17.62 3.92 -40.43
C PHE A 862 -18.92 3.39 -41.05
N ALA A 863 -19.15 3.78 -42.31
CA ALA A 863 -20.12 3.15 -43.20
C ALA A 863 -19.56 3.09 -44.62
N GLY A 864 -19.64 1.93 -45.27
CA GLY A 864 -19.12 1.71 -46.62
C GLY A 864 -19.99 2.37 -47.70
N ALA A 865 -19.34 2.98 -48.69
CA ALA A 865 -20.01 3.66 -49.78
C ALA A 865 -20.71 2.67 -50.76
N PRO A 866 -21.93 2.97 -51.25
CA PRO A 866 -22.64 2.11 -52.20
C PRO A 866 -21.84 1.80 -53.47
N GLY A 867 -21.62 0.51 -53.75
CA GLY A 867 -20.80 0.00 -54.85
C GLY A 867 -19.30 -0.15 -54.56
N SER A 868 -18.81 0.13 -53.33
CA SER A 868 -17.43 -0.16 -52.92
C SER A 868 -17.26 -1.62 -52.47
N MET A 869 -16.05 -2.02 -52.04
CA MET A 869 -15.84 -3.32 -51.37
C MET A 869 -16.45 -3.38 -49.96
N LEU A 870 -16.92 -2.26 -49.43
CA LEU A 870 -17.57 -2.13 -48.13
C LEU A 870 -19.09 -1.89 -48.25
N ASP A 871 -19.68 -1.99 -49.44
CA ASP A 871 -21.12 -1.73 -49.68
C ASP A 871 -22.01 -2.61 -48.79
N GLY A 872 -22.82 -1.96 -47.94
CA GLY A 872 -23.69 -2.61 -46.96
C GLY A 872 -23.01 -3.00 -45.64
N LEU A 873 -21.73 -2.68 -45.45
CA LEU A 873 -21.01 -2.79 -44.17
C LEU A 873 -20.98 -1.45 -43.44
N SER A 874 -21.12 -1.48 -42.12
CA SER A 874 -21.03 -0.32 -41.24
C SER A 874 -20.85 -0.77 -39.80
N GLY A 875 -20.05 -0.05 -39.02
CA GLY A 875 -19.75 -0.41 -37.63
C GLY A 875 -19.08 0.73 -36.88
N SER A 876 -18.90 0.51 -35.58
CA SER A 876 -18.15 1.37 -34.67
C SER A 876 -17.19 0.48 -33.88
N THR A 877 -15.91 0.84 -33.89
CA THR A 877 -14.86 0.12 -33.15
C THR A 877 -14.17 1.09 -32.20
N ILE A 878 -13.96 0.66 -30.96
CA ILE A 878 -13.20 1.39 -29.94
C ILE A 878 -11.88 0.64 -29.71
N GLY A 879 -10.80 1.36 -29.44
CA GLY A 879 -9.48 0.80 -29.12
C GLY A 879 -8.55 1.85 -28.53
N THR A 880 -7.31 1.45 -28.22
CA THR A 880 -6.30 2.31 -27.58
C THR A 880 -4.94 2.16 -28.27
N VAL A 881 -4.09 3.19 -28.22
CA VAL A 881 -2.75 3.23 -28.86
C VAL A 881 -1.76 4.11 -28.05
N PHE A 882 -0.54 3.63 -27.71
CA PHE A 882 0.64 4.40 -27.08
C PHE A 882 0.88 5.38 -28.34
N ARG A 883 1.16 6.67 -28.11
CA ARG A 883 2.08 7.54 -28.89
C ARG A 883 1.57 7.99 -30.25
N GLU A 884 0.94 9.14 -30.17
CA GLU A 884 1.33 10.23 -31.05
C GLU A 884 2.30 11.17 -30.32
N THR A 885 3.59 11.11 -30.64
CA THR A 885 4.54 12.16 -30.24
C THR A 885 4.19 13.45 -30.96
N CYS A 886 3.52 14.38 -30.27
CA CYS A 886 3.11 15.66 -30.84
C CYS A 886 4.35 16.53 -31.14
N PRO A 887 4.69 16.79 -32.43
CA PRO A 887 5.87 17.57 -32.81
C PRO A 887 5.57 19.08 -32.71
N ALA A 888 5.32 19.55 -31.49
CA ALA A 888 4.92 20.93 -31.19
C ALA A 888 6.11 21.84 -30.85
N ALA A 889 6.53 22.63 -31.85
CA ALA A 889 7.31 23.87 -31.73
C ALA A 889 8.61 23.87 -30.88
N THR A 890 9.76 24.05 -31.54
CA THR A 890 11.09 24.25 -30.95
C THR A 890 11.31 25.60 -30.24
N GLU A 891 10.25 26.25 -29.75
CA GLU A 891 10.30 27.59 -29.14
C GLU A 891 9.43 27.65 -27.86
N VAL A 892 9.96 27.10 -26.76
CA VAL A 892 9.40 27.23 -25.40
C VAL A 892 10.34 28.13 -24.57
N PRO A 893 9.94 29.35 -24.16
CA PRO A 893 10.79 30.23 -23.36
C PRO A 893 10.99 29.73 -21.92
N ASP A 894 12.23 29.83 -21.41
CA ASP A 894 12.63 29.40 -20.04
C ASP A 894 12.17 30.40 -18.95
N THR A 895 10.85 30.55 -18.79
CA THR A 895 10.21 31.33 -17.73
C THR A 895 8.94 30.64 -17.23
N PRO A 896 8.68 30.61 -15.90
CA PRO A 896 7.48 29.97 -15.38
C PRO A 896 6.24 30.79 -15.72
N ALA A 897 5.08 30.14 -15.68
CA ALA A 897 3.78 30.79 -15.70
C ALA A 897 3.47 31.49 -14.35
N ASP A 898 4.34 32.42 -13.95
CA ASP A 898 4.16 33.30 -12.78
C ASP A 898 2.95 34.21 -13.02
N SER A 899 1.77 33.70 -12.64
CA SER A 899 0.46 34.37 -12.69
C SER A 899 0.31 35.31 -13.90
N GLU A 900 0.10 34.79 -15.12
CA GLU A 900 0.04 35.67 -16.30
C GLU A 900 -1.02 36.76 -16.08
N ILE A 901 -0.53 37.98 -15.85
CA ILE A 901 -1.37 39.13 -15.54
C ILE A 901 -2.10 39.42 -16.83
N ILE A 902 -3.33 38.90 -16.97
CA ILE A 902 -4.16 39.10 -18.16
C ILE A 902 -4.20 40.61 -18.44
N THR A 903 -3.41 41.06 -19.43
CA THR A 903 -3.16 42.50 -19.65
C THR A 903 -4.22 43.13 -20.55
N LYS A 904 -5.01 42.28 -21.22
CA LYS A 904 -5.95 42.65 -22.29
C LYS A 904 -7.25 41.89 -22.10
N LEU A 905 -8.36 42.53 -22.43
CA LEU A 905 -9.66 41.85 -22.53
C LEU A 905 -9.63 40.92 -23.75
N PHE A 906 -10.06 39.68 -23.57
CA PHE A 906 -10.17 38.67 -24.63
C PHE A 906 -11.61 38.13 -24.74
N LEU A 907 -11.98 37.61 -25.91
CA LEU A 907 -13.27 36.97 -26.18
C LEU A 907 -13.05 35.95 -27.31
N ALA A 908 -13.26 34.67 -27.01
CA ALA A 908 -13.04 33.57 -27.95
C ALA A 908 -14.15 33.50 -29.03
N PRO A 909 -13.88 32.85 -30.18
CA PRO A 909 -14.92 32.24 -31.02
C PRO A 909 -15.79 31.30 -30.18
N ASN A 910 -17.12 31.33 -30.36
CA ASN A 910 -17.99 30.37 -29.69
C ASN A 910 -17.80 28.97 -30.28
N ARG A 911 -17.94 27.92 -29.45
CA ARG A 911 -17.72 26.51 -29.82
C ARG A 911 -18.90 25.63 -29.35
N PRO A 912 -19.40 24.66 -30.13
CA PRO A 912 -19.22 24.53 -31.59
C PRO A 912 -19.83 25.72 -32.36
N ASN A 913 -19.47 25.88 -33.63
CA ASN A 913 -20.00 26.93 -34.50
C ASN A 913 -19.86 26.54 -36.00
N PRO A 914 -20.94 26.11 -36.68
CA PRO A 914 -22.34 26.14 -36.24
C PRO A 914 -22.67 25.22 -35.05
N PHE A 915 -23.78 25.50 -34.36
CA PHE A 915 -24.25 24.68 -33.24
C PHE A 915 -25.74 24.31 -33.37
N GLY A 916 -26.11 23.12 -32.89
CA GLY A 916 -27.50 22.64 -32.90
C GLY A 916 -28.30 23.00 -31.64
N GLN A 917 -27.82 22.56 -30.48
CA GLN A 917 -28.54 22.69 -29.20
C GLN A 917 -27.99 23.81 -28.32
N SER A 918 -26.67 23.85 -28.12
CA SER A 918 -25.99 24.84 -27.28
C SER A 918 -24.60 25.19 -27.81
N THR A 919 -24.02 26.29 -27.32
CA THR A 919 -22.64 26.71 -27.60
C THR A 919 -22.01 27.41 -26.40
N ARG A 920 -20.73 27.15 -26.14
CA ARG A 920 -19.88 27.79 -25.13
C ARG A 920 -19.24 29.06 -25.70
N ILE A 921 -19.03 30.06 -24.84
CA ILE A 921 -18.37 31.32 -25.12
C ILE A 921 -17.37 31.60 -23.99
N GLU A 922 -16.08 31.56 -24.28
CA GLU A 922 -15.01 31.94 -23.33
C GLU A 922 -14.57 33.40 -23.50
N TYR A 923 -14.06 33.98 -22.42
CA TYR A 923 -13.46 35.31 -22.39
C TYR A 923 -12.49 35.46 -21.21
N ALA A 924 -11.51 36.35 -21.32
CA ALA A 924 -10.58 36.64 -20.23
C ALA A 924 -10.74 38.09 -19.74
N ILE A 925 -10.85 38.27 -18.43
CA ILE A 925 -10.96 39.57 -17.76
C ILE A 925 -9.56 40.00 -17.32
N PRO A 926 -9.09 41.19 -17.73
CA PRO A 926 -7.77 41.66 -17.35
C PRO A 926 -7.69 42.10 -15.90
N ALA A 927 -6.47 42.05 -15.32
CA ALA A 927 -6.21 42.50 -13.96
C ALA A 927 -6.62 43.96 -13.72
N ASP A 928 -6.49 44.83 -14.75
CA ASP A 928 -6.94 46.23 -14.72
C ASP A 928 -8.47 46.41 -14.65
N ALA A 929 -9.23 45.32 -14.71
CA ALA A 929 -10.70 45.27 -14.65
C ALA A 929 -11.25 44.26 -13.62
N SER A 930 -10.41 43.70 -12.74
CA SER A 930 -10.83 42.76 -11.70
C SER A 930 -11.92 43.36 -10.80
N GLY A 931 -13.00 42.61 -10.54
CA GLY A 931 -14.16 43.09 -9.80
C GLY A 931 -15.06 44.09 -10.55
N GLY A 932 -14.74 44.40 -11.81
CA GLY A 932 -15.55 45.26 -12.67
C GLY A 932 -16.83 44.56 -13.16
N LEU A 933 -17.88 45.34 -13.43
CA LEU A 933 -19.12 44.82 -14.01
C LEU A 933 -18.90 44.30 -15.43
N VAL A 934 -19.24 43.03 -15.65
CA VAL A 934 -19.14 42.32 -16.93
C VAL A 934 -20.52 42.05 -17.49
N SER A 935 -20.73 42.40 -18.75
CA SER A 935 -21.98 42.15 -19.49
C SER A 935 -21.68 41.34 -20.76
N LEU A 936 -22.15 40.09 -20.82
CA LEU A 936 -22.10 39.24 -22.03
C LEU A 936 -23.52 38.99 -22.53
N ARG A 937 -23.81 39.43 -23.76
CA ARG A 937 -25.17 39.53 -24.32
C ARG A 937 -25.25 39.05 -25.77
N VAL A 938 -26.31 38.32 -26.12
CA VAL A 938 -26.58 37.74 -27.45
C VAL A 938 -27.66 38.54 -28.18
N TYR A 939 -27.44 38.80 -29.47
CA TYR A 939 -28.26 39.62 -30.37
C TYR A 939 -28.53 38.87 -31.67
N ASP A 940 -29.67 39.13 -32.33
CA ASP A 940 -29.90 38.67 -33.71
C ASP A 940 -29.16 39.53 -34.74
N ALA A 941 -29.18 39.10 -36.01
CA ALA A 941 -28.60 39.85 -37.12
C ALA A 941 -29.23 41.23 -37.39
N GLY A 942 -30.35 41.58 -36.73
CA GLY A 942 -30.93 42.92 -36.71
C GLY A 942 -30.42 43.81 -35.57
N GLY A 943 -29.53 43.29 -34.71
CA GLY A 943 -29.02 43.98 -33.52
C GLY A 943 -29.99 44.00 -32.34
N ARG A 944 -31.07 43.20 -32.35
CA ARG A 944 -32.02 43.10 -31.24
C ARG A 944 -31.50 42.10 -30.20
N LEU A 945 -31.45 42.52 -28.94
CA LEU A 945 -31.07 41.68 -27.79
C LEU A 945 -32.03 40.48 -27.66
N ILE A 946 -31.45 39.28 -27.66
CA ILE A 946 -32.14 37.99 -27.52
C ILE A 946 -32.08 37.51 -26.07
N ARG A 947 -30.88 37.48 -25.48
CA ARG A 947 -30.62 37.02 -24.11
C ARG A 947 -29.37 37.70 -23.54
N THR A 948 -29.37 37.92 -22.23
CA THR A 948 -28.16 38.22 -21.45
C THR A 948 -27.68 36.92 -20.81
N LEU A 949 -26.37 36.64 -20.88
CA LEU A 949 -25.74 35.46 -20.29
C LEU A 949 -25.04 35.82 -18.97
N VAL A 950 -24.36 36.97 -18.94
CA VAL A 950 -23.67 37.52 -17.76
C VAL A 950 -23.97 39.02 -17.64
N ASP A 951 -24.17 39.52 -16.42
CA ASP A 951 -24.43 40.95 -16.10
C ASP A 951 -24.01 41.28 -14.65
N THR A 952 -22.83 40.78 -14.24
CA THR A 952 -22.36 40.76 -12.84
C THR A 952 -20.89 41.19 -12.71
N PRO A 953 -20.44 41.64 -11.53
CA PRO A 953 -19.01 41.75 -11.23
C PRO A 953 -18.33 40.37 -11.35
N GLN A 954 -17.10 40.33 -11.87
CA GLN A 954 -16.28 39.11 -11.93
C GLN A 954 -14.80 39.45 -11.65
N PRO A 955 -14.02 38.53 -11.03
CA PRO A 955 -12.57 38.71 -10.86
C PRO A 955 -11.82 38.62 -12.19
N ALA A 956 -10.57 39.11 -12.23
CA ALA A 956 -9.67 38.84 -13.34
C ALA A 956 -9.37 37.34 -13.50
N GLY A 957 -8.95 36.93 -14.72
CA GLY A 957 -8.76 35.53 -15.10
C GLY A 957 -9.66 35.11 -16.26
N PHE A 958 -9.70 33.81 -16.56
CA PHE A 958 -10.54 33.22 -17.60
C PHE A 958 -11.96 32.92 -17.09
N HIS A 959 -12.95 33.10 -17.96
CA HIS A 959 -14.38 32.89 -17.69
C HIS A 959 -15.05 32.26 -18.90
N ASN A 960 -16.12 31.49 -18.68
CA ASN A 960 -16.93 30.94 -19.75
C ASN A 960 -18.42 30.93 -19.40
N THR A 961 -19.27 30.85 -20.43
CA THR A 961 -20.72 30.69 -20.27
C THR A 961 -21.30 29.99 -21.50
N SER A 962 -22.51 29.43 -21.39
CA SER A 962 -23.19 28.75 -22.49
C SER A 962 -24.47 29.48 -22.93
N TRP A 963 -24.83 29.32 -24.20
CA TRP A 963 -26.15 29.66 -24.71
C TRP A 963 -26.85 28.44 -25.30
N ASP A 964 -28.12 28.29 -24.98
CA ASP A 964 -29.02 27.16 -25.24
C ASP A 964 -29.96 27.40 -26.43
N GLY A 965 -29.65 28.38 -27.28
CA GLY A 965 -30.52 28.79 -28.38
C GLY A 965 -31.86 29.37 -27.95
N ARG A 966 -32.05 29.79 -26.69
CA ARG A 966 -33.34 30.35 -26.19
C ARG A 966 -33.28 31.85 -25.94
N ASP A 967 -34.38 32.52 -26.22
CA ASP A 967 -34.57 33.94 -25.87
C ASP A 967 -34.84 34.15 -24.37
N ARG A 968 -34.87 35.41 -23.94
CA ARG A 968 -35.21 35.85 -22.57
C ARG A 968 -36.59 35.38 -22.02
N SER A 969 -37.40 34.68 -22.81
CA SER A 969 -38.67 34.06 -22.39
C SER A 969 -38.61 32.52 -22.37
N GLY A 970 -37.41 31.93 -22.49
CA GLY A 970 -37.19 30.49 -22.50
C GLY A 970 -37.56 29.80 -23.81
N LYS A 971 -37.92 30.57 -24.85
CA LYS A 971 -38.37 30.03 -26.14
C LYS A 971 -37.20 29.82 -27.09
N PRO A 972 -37.09 28.67 -27.77
CA PRO A 972 -36.10 28.48 -28.82
C PRO A 972 -36.21 29.56 -29.90
N VAL A 973 -35.07 30.08 -30.36
CA VAL A 973 -35.00 30.94 -31.54
C VAL A 973 -34.87 30.10 -32.80
N GLY A 974 -35.02 30.72 -33.98
CA GLY A 974 -34.83 30.02 -35.25
C GLY A 974 -33.35 29.93 -35.62
N GLY A 975 -32.93 28.83 -36.27
CA GLY A 975 -31.61 28.72 -36.86
C GLY A 975 -31.30 29.90 -37.79
N GLY A 976 -30.05 30.40 -37.71
CA GLY A 976 -29.63 31.65 -38.32
C GLY A 976 -28.37 32.22 -37.66
N ILE A 977 -28.01 33.44 -38.06
CA ILE A 977 -26.81 34.14 -37.56
C ILE A 977 -27.18 35.00 -36.35
N TYR A 978 -26.42 34.83 -35.26
CA TYR A 978 -26.49 35.65 -34.05
C TYR A 978 -25.11 36.22 -33.72
N PHE A 979 -25.08 37.26 -32.89
CA PHE A 979 -23.86 37.94 -32.46
C PHE A 979 -23.83 38.01 -30.93
N TYR A 980 -22.68 37.76 -30.33
CA TYR A 980 -22.48 37.93 -28.89
C TYR A 980 -21.52 39.08 -28.65
N GLN A 981 -21.78 39.88 -27.61
CA GLN A 981 -20.97 41.04 -27.24
C GLN A 981 -20.62 40.98 -25.75
N LEU A 982 -19.31 40.96 -25.48
CA LEU A 982 -18.73 41.18 -24.17
C LEU A 982 -18.51 42.68 -23.96
N THR A 983 -18.85 43.19 -22.78
CA THR A 983 -18.55 44.55 -22.32
C THR A 983 -17.96 44.49 -20.93
N VAL A 984 -16.78 45.08 -20.73
CA VAL A 984 -16.11 45.19 -19.43
C VAL A 984 -15.64 46.64 -19.27
N GLY A 985 -16.30 47.39 -18.39
CA GLY A 985 -16.14 48.84 -18.31
C GLY A 985 -16.37 49.52 -19.68
N ASN A 986 -15.34 50.20 -20.19
CA ASN A 986 -15.37 50.86 -21.51
C ASN A 986 -14.91 49.95 -22.67
N LYS A 987 -14.34 48.77 -22.39
CA LYS A 987 -13.82 47.83 -23.41
C LYS A 987 -14.97 46.97 -23.93
N LYS A 988 -15.03 46.75 -25.25
CA LYS A 988 -16.06 45.91 -25.91
C LYS A 988 -15.44 45.00 -26.97
N LEU A 989 -15.87 43.74 -26.96
CA LEU A 989 -15.53 42.73 -27.98
C LEU A 989 -16.81 42.06 -28.47
N SER A 990 -16.82 41.50 -29.68
CA SER A 990 -17.99 40.80 -30.20
C SER A 990 -17.62 39.72 -31.21
N GLY A 991 -18.32 38.59 -31.16
CA GLY A 991 -18.19 37.46 -32.10
C GLY A 991 -19.50 37.11 -32.79
N ARG A 992 -19.43 36.14 -33.72
CA ARG A 992 -20.56 35.72 -34.58
C ARG A 992 -20.74 34.20 -34.53
N MET A 993 -21.95 33.80 -34.14
CA MET A 993 -22.36 32.40 -34.06
C MET A 993 -23.40 32.06 -35.12
N VAL A 994 -23.45 30.79 -35.54
CA VAL A 994 -24.46 30.24 -36.45
C VAL A 994 -25.22 29.13 -35.73
N MET A 995 -26.52 29.32 -35.53
CA MET A 995 -27.41 28.30 -34.98
C MET A 995 -28.03 27.49 -36.12
N LEU A 996 -28.00 26.16 -36.03
CA LEU A 996 -28.73 25.24 -36.90
C LEU A 996 -30.17 25.04 -36.36
N LYS A 997 -30.96 24.12 -36.93
CA LYS A 997 -32.39 23.97 -36.61
C LYS A 997 -32.88 22.54 -36.82
#